data_AF-A0A5F9CTA7-F1
#
_entry.id   AF-A0A5F9CTA7-F1
#
_cell.length_a   1.000
_cell.length_b   1.000
_cell.length_c   1.000
_cell.angle_alpha   90.00
_cell.angle_beta   90.00
_cell.angle_gamma   90.00
#
_symmetry.space_group_name_H-M   'P 1'
#
loop_
_entity.id
_entity.type
_entity.pdbx_description
1 polymer ?
#
loop_
_entity_poly.entity_id
_entity_poly.type
_entity_poly.pdbx_seq_one_letter_code
_entity_poly.pdbx_strand_id
1 'polypeptide(L)'
;MDSQGLKTLIDYYCQERYFHHVVLFASEGIKMYGNDPVFRLYHAYGTLMEGKTQEALREFETTKNKQDVSLCSHIALIHTHKMSLHPDKEAILELDSRMKELRKGAGQKALYYAGLFLWHIGRHDKARDYIDRMIKMSNNSKEGLVLRGWLDITRGKEPYTKKALRYFEEGLQDGNDIFALLGKAQCLEMRQKYSSALETVNQIIVNFPSFLPAFIKKMKLQLALQDWDLTVETAQRLLIQDSQNVDALRMLALYYLCREGDIEKATSKLENLGNALDTMEPLNAHLFYKITIAFSRTCGRSQPILQKTQTLLERAFRLNPQQSKFAAELGYQMILQGKVKEASKWYKTAITLDETSVPALTGCIRCQLIEGELEDADQQLEFLSEIQQSIEKSAELTYLHAVLAMKKNKRQEEVIDLLNDVLDTHLSHLEDLPLGIQYFEKLNPDFLLEIITEYLNFCPMQPASPGQPLSPLLRRFTSVLETIVRTVPGLLQAVFLIAKVKYLSGDIEAAYNNLQRCLEHSPSYADAHLLMAQVYLSQEKYKLCSQSLELCLSYDFKHEAAKVLQDAIHEFSGTSEELRVTIANADLALVQGDVERALSMLRNVTVEQPYFIEVKEKMADIYLKHRKEKMLYITCYREIAERMPNPRSFLLLGDAYMNIQEPEEAIIAYEQALNQNPKDGTLASKIGKALVKTHNYSKAITYYEAALKSGQQNYLCYDLAELLLKLKWYDKAEKVLRHSLTHEPVNELSALMEDGRSQVLLAKVYSKMNRPADAIASLQQARELQARVLKRVQMEQPDAVPAQKQLAAEICAEIAKHSVVQQDYEKAIKFYREALVHCETDNKIMLELARLYLLQDDPDACLRHCALLLQSDQDNEAATMMMADLMFRKQDYEQAAFHLQQLLERKPDNYMTLFRLIDILRRCGKLEDVPRFFLMAEKHNSRAKLEPGYQYCKGLYLWYTGEPNDALRNFNKARKDSDWGQNALYNMIEICLNPDNETIGGEVFENLDEDLGNSTEKQECMQLAVRTAEKLLKELKPQTAQGQVQLHIMENYCLMATKQKSNVEQALNVFTEIATSEKDHIPALLGMATAFMILKQTPKARNQLKRIAKMNWNPIDAEEFEKSWLLLADIYIQSAKYDMAEELLKRCLRHNKSCCKAYEYMGYIMEKEQAYTDAAFNYEMAWKHGSQTNPSVGYKLAFNYLKAKRYVDAIDICHQVLEAHPAYPKIRKDILDKARMSLRP
;
A
#
# COMPACT_ATOMS: atom_id res chain seq x y z
N MET A 1 34.42 4.99 -18.50
CA MET A 1 34.32 4.05 -19.64
C MET A 1 34.82 4.79 -20.87
N ASP A 2 35.69 4.17 -21.67
CA ASP A 2 36.27 4.82 -22.86
C ASP A 2 35.21 5.00 -23.96
N SER A 3 35.47 5.89 -24.93
CA SER A 3 34.53 6.22 -26.02
C SER A 3 34.00 4.98 -26.76
N GLN A 4 34.87 4.00 -27.05
CA GLN A 4 34.47 2.75 -27.71
C GLN A 4 33.57 1.89 -26.80
N GLY A 5 33.91 1.78 -25.50
CA GLY A 5 33.09 1.06 -24.53
C GLY A 5 31.68 1.64 -24.42
N LEU A 6 31.56 2.97 -24.41
CA LEU A 6 30.26 3.65 -24.36
C LEU A 6 29.43 3.41 -25.63
N LYS A 7 30.06 3.40 -26.82
CA LYS A 7 29.37 3.03 -28.07
C LYS A 7 28.86 1.58 -28.05
N THR A 8 29.69 0.64 -27.60
CA THR A 8 29.27 -0.77 -27.48
C THR A 8 28.15 -0.98 -26.46
N LEU A 9 28.11 -0.16 -25.40
CA LEU A 9 27.00 -0.14 -24.43
C LEU A 9 25.71 0.35 -25.08
N ILE A 10 25.78 1.43 -25.86
CA ILE A 10 24.62 1.94 -26.61
C ILE A 10 24.15 0.90 -27.65
N ASP A 11 25.06 0.25 -28.37
CA ASP A 11 24.74 -0.80 -29.35
C ASP A 11 24.05 -2.01 -28.70
N TYR A 12 24.43 -2.36 -27.47
CA TYR A 12 23.75 -3.37 -26.68
C TYR A 12 22.29 -2.96 -26.38
N TYR A 13 22.07 -1.74 -25.88
CA TYR A 13 20.72 -1.27 -25.58
C TYR A 13 19.86 -1.08 -26.84
N CYS A 14 20.44 -0.72 -27.98
CA CYS A 14 19.76 -0.71 -29.28
C CYS A 14 19.27 -2.12 -29.66
N GLN A 15 20.06 -3.16 -29.41
CA GLN A 15 19.66 -4.56 -29.70
C GLN A 15 18.57 -5.05 -28.74
N GLU A 16 18.70 -4.77 -27.45
CA GLU A 16 17.73 -5.16 -26.43
C GLU A 16 16.47 -4.28 -26.43
N ARG A 17 16.48 -3.18 -27.20
CA ARG A 17 15.38 -2.20 -27.36
C ARG A 17 15.08 -1.37 -26.11
N TYR A 18 16.11 -0.99 -25.36
CA TYR A 18 16.04 -0.03 -24.26
C TYR A 18 16.33 1.38 -24.79
N PHE A 19 15.31 2.01 -25.37
CA PHE A 19 15.50 3.23 -26.17
C PHE A 19 15.79 4.47 -25.33
N HIS A 20 15.28 4.55 -24.10
CA HIS A 20 15.59 5.67 -23.21
C HIS A 20 17.04 5.57 -22.70
N HIS A 21 17.52 4.36 -22.40
CA HIS A 21 18.94 4.14 -22.08
C HIS A 21 19.85 4.58 -23.25
N VAL A 22 19.45 4.32 -24.50
CA VAL A 22 20.17 4.80 -25.69
C VAL A 22 20.27 6.33 -25.68
N VAL A 23 19.18 7.04 -25.41
CA VAL A 23 19.17 8.52 -25.31
C VAL A 23 20.07 8.99 -24.16
N LEU A 24 19.96 8.38 -22.98
CA LEU A 24 20.71 8.76 -21.78
C LEU A 24 22.22 8.61 -21.99
N PHE A 25 22.70 7.44 -22.40
CA PHE A 25 24.13 7.19 -22.62
C PHE A 25 24.66 7.93 -23.85
N ALA A 26 23.82 8.16 -24.88
CA ALA A 26 24.21 9.02 -26.00
C ALA A 26 24.38 10.48 -25.56
N SER A 27 23.52 11.00 -24.68
CA SER A 27 23.64 12.35 -24.12
C SER A 27 24.91 12.51 -23.27
N GLU A 28 25.26 11.49 -22.48
CA GLU A 28 26.50 11.44 -21.73
C GLU A 28 27.72 11.42 -22.67
N GLY A 29 27.64 10.63 -23.74
CA GLY A 29 28.64 10.60 -24.80
C GLY A 29 28.81 11.95 -25.51
N ILE A 30 27.72 12.69 -25.75
CA ILE A 30 27.78 14.05 -26.32
C ILE A 30 28.45 15.02 -25.34
N LYS A 31 28.19 14.91 -24.02
CA LYS A 31 28.83 15.76 -23.00
C LYS A 31 30.34 15.48 -22.88
N MET A 32 30.74 14.22 -22.88
CA MET A 32 32.14 13.82 -22.71
C MET A 32 32.95 13.94 -24.01
N TYR A 33 32.33 13.69 -25.17
CA TYR A 33 33.00 13.55 -26.46
C TYR A 33 32.30 14.39 -27.56
N GLY A 34 31.92 15.64 -27.26
CA GLY A 34 31.02 16.47 -28.09
C GLY A 34 31.40 16.72 -29.55
N ASN A 35 32.62 16.38 -29.96
CA ASN A 35 33.09 16.41 -31.36
C ASN A 35 32.67 15.17 -32.17
N ASP A 36 32.34 14.05 -31.53
CA ASP A 36 32.00 12.80 -32.21
C ASP A 36 30.55 12.80 -32.69
N PRO A 37 30.30 12.72 -34.02
CA PRO A 37 28.95 12.75 -34.56
C PRO A 37 28.12 11.49 -34.32
N VAL A 38 28.76 10.40 -33.91
CA VAL A 38 28.11 9.10 -33.71
C VAL A 38 27.18 9.13 -32.49
N PHE A 39 27.56 9.82 -31.41
CA PHE A 39 26.67 9.95 -30.24
C PHE A 39 25.41 10.75 -30.55
N ARG A 40 25.49 11.77 -31.44
CA ARG A 40 24.30 12.49 -31.91
C ARG A 40 23.41 11.60 -32.79
N LEU A 41 24.00 10.71 -33.59
CA LEU A 41 23.24 9.73 -34.38
C LEU A 41 22.48 8.74 -33.48
N TYR A 42 23.13 8.23 -32.41
CA TYR A 42 22.46 7.35 -31.45
C TYR A 42 21.36 8.07 -30.68
N HIS A 43 21.60 9.32 -30.27
CA HIS A 43 20.60 10.16 -29.60
C HIS A 43 19.37 10.36 -30.50
N ALA A 44 19.58 10.70 -31.77
CA ALA A 44 18.52 10.85 -32.76
C ALA A 44 17.75 9.54 -32.99
N TYR A 45 18.46 8.40 -33.02
CA TYR A 45 17.84 7.08 -33.14
C TYR A 45 17.00 6.72 -31.91
N GLY A 46 17.52 6.90 -30.69
CA GLY A 46 16.76 6.67 -29.45
C GLY A 46 15.50 7.54 -29.40
N THR A 47 15.64 8.82 -29.71
CA THR A 47 14.53 9.80 -29.78
C THR A 47 13.47 9.41 -30.81
N LEU A 48 13.90 8.88 -31.97
CA LEU A 48 13.00 8.34 -32.99
C LEU A 48 12.20 7.15 -32.44
N MET A 49 12.89 6.22 -31.77
CA MET A 49 12.27 5.00 -31.23
C MET A 49 11.37 5.27 -30.01
N GLU A 50 11.58 6.38 -29.28
CA GLU A 50 10.64 6.90 -28.26
C GLU A 50 9.36 7.53 -28.87
N GLY A 51 9.26 7.66 -30.20
CA GLY A 51 8.11 8.23 -30.89
C GLY A 51 8.17 9.74 -31.16
N LYS A 52 9.26 10.42 -30.77
CA LYS A 52 9.47 11.86 -30.98
C LYS A 52 10.02 12.15 -32.39
N THR A 53 9.19 11.86 -33.40
CA THR A 53 9.59 11.88 -34.81
C THR A 53 10.11 13.24 -35.31
N GLN A 54 9.52 14.36 -34.90
CA GLN A 54 9.95 15.70 -35.34
C GLN A 54 11.30 16.13 -34.77
N GLU A 55 11.58 15.77 -33.51
CA GLU A 55 12.86 16.05 -32.87
C GLU A 55 13.97 15.22 -33.50
N ALA A 56 13.70 13.93 -33.74
CA ALA A 56 14.62 13.05 -34.45
C ALA A 56 14.95 13.56 -35.86
N LEU A 57 13.96 14.07 -36.61
CA LEU A 57 14.19 14.67 -37.94
C LEU A 57 15.18 15.85 -37.87
N ARG A 58 15.00 16.75 -36.89
CA ARG A 58 15.92 17.89 -36.70
C ARG A 58 17.33 17.43 -36.38
N GLU A 59 17.49 16.42 -35.53
CA GLU A 59 18.81 15.93 -35.17
C GLU A 59 19.51 15.22 -36.34
N PHE A 60 18.81 14.35 -37.07
CA PHE A 60 19.38 13.69 -38.27
C PHE A 60 19.74 14.70 -39.37
N GLU A 61 19.00 15.80 -39.49
CA GLU A 61 19.32 16.92 -40.37
C GLU A 61 20.67 17.58 -40.01
N THR A 62 21.00 17.70 -38.72
CA THR A 62 22.31 18.25 -38.30
C THR A 62 23.48 17.32 -38.60
N THR A 63 23.26 16.00 -38.64
CA THR A 63 24.32 15.00 -38.86
C THR A 63 24.54 14.69 -40.34
N LYS A 64 23.61 15.07 -41.24
CA LYS A 64 23.62 14.69 -42.66
C LYS A 64 24.86 15.12 -43.44
N ASN A 65 25.50 16.23 -43.05
CA ASN A 65 26.66 16.80 -43.75
C ASN A 65 28.02 16.27 -43.25
N LYS A 66 28.06 15.41 -42.23
CA LYS A 66 29.32 14.91 -41.66
C LYS A 66 29.78 13.63 -42.35
N GLN A 67 30.99 13.62 -42.90
CA GLN A 67 31.50 12.54 -43.77
C GLN A 67 31.34 11.11 -43.21
N ASP A 68 31.63 10.90 -41.92
CA ASP A 68 31.61 9.56 -41.30
C ASP A 68 30.20 9.01 -41.04
N VAL A 69 29.17 9.85 -40.91
CA VAL A 69 27.79 9.44 -40.60
C VAL A 69 26.76 9.89 -41.65
N SER A 70 27.21 10.54 -42.73
CA SER A 70 26.35 11.14 -43.75
C SER A 70 25.44 10.11 -44.40
N LEU A 71 26.00 8.97 -44.85
CA LEU A 71 25.24 7.90 -45.49
C LEU A 71 24.16 7.33 -44.55
N CYS A 72 24.51 7.12 -43.28
CA CYS A 72 23.60 6.65 -42.25
C CYS A 72 22.48 7.67 -41.96
N SER A 73 22.82 8.95 -41.84
CA SER A 73 21.86 10.03 -41.56
C SER A 73 20.81 10.16 -42.68
N HIS A 74 21.20 10.00 -43.95
CA HIS A 74 20.25 9.99 -45.06
C HIS A 74 19.33 8.76 -45.04
N ILE A 75 19.86 7.58 -44.70
CA ILE A 75 19.04 6.37 -44.50
C ILE A 75 18.06 6.56 -43.33
N ALA A 76 18.50 7.21 -42.24
CA ALA A 76 17.71 7.52 -41.08
C ALA A 76 16.59 8.52 -41.36
N LEU A 77 16.87 9.59 -42.12
CA LEU A 77 15.84 10.55 -42.56
C LEU A 77 14.76 9.86 -43.39
N ILE A 78 15.15 9.02 -44.37
CA ILE A 78 14.19 8.24 -45.17
C ILE A 78 13.33 7.33 -44.28
N HIS A 79 13.94 6.68 -43.28
CA HIS A 79 13.20 5.85 -42.34
C HIS A 79 12.23 6.67 -41.49
N THR A 80 12.66 7.83 -41.00
CA THR A 80 11.87 8.72 -40.14
C THR A 80 10.66 9.28 -40.88
N HIS A 81 10.81 9.74 -42.12
CA HIS A 81 9.69 10.17 -42.97
C HIS A 81 8.71 9.02 -43.29
N LYS A 82 9.17 7.77 -43.33
CA LYS A 82 8.28 6.61 -43.51
C LYS A 82 7.51 6.24 -42.24
N MET A 83 8.03 6.59 -41.07
CA MET A 83 7.40 6.32 -39.78
C MET A 83 6.48 7.44 -39.30
N SER A 84 6.59 8.64 -39.86
CA SER A 84 5.69 9.75 -39.54
C SER A 84 4.26 9.47 -40.02
N LEU A 85 3.26 9.93 -39.26
CA LEU A 85 1.82 9.84 -39.57
C LEU A 85 1.47 10.37 -40.97
N HIS A 86 2.22 11.36 -41.47
CA HIS A 86 2.09 11.92 -42.82
C HIS A 86 3.43 11.86 -43.55
N PRO A 87 3.71 10.79 -44.32
CA PRO A 87 4.97 10.65 -45.05
C PRO A 87 5.12 11.69 -46.16
N ASP A 88 6.19 12.48 -46.09
CA ASP A 88 6.58 13.39 -47.18
C ASP A 88 7.24 12.59 -48.31
N LYS A 89 6.45 12.27 -49.35
CA LYS A 89 6.89 11.45 -50.48
C LYS A 89 7.94 12.16 -51.35
N GLU A 90 7.92 13.49 -51.42
CA GLU A 90 8.88 14.27 -52.23
C GLU A 90 10.24 14.30 -51.55
N ALA A 91 10.26 14.60 -50.24
CA ALA A 91 11.49 14.54 -49.44
C ALA A 91 12.11 13.13 -49.44
N ILE A 92 11.30 12.07 -49.37
CA ILE A 92 11.80 10.69 -49.47
C ILE A 92 12.49 10.42 -50.82
N LEU A 93 11.93 10.90 -51.94
CA LEU A 93 12.51 10.70 -53.27
C LEU A 93 13.84 11.46 -53.44
N GLU A 94 13.91 12.70 -52.95
CA GLU A 94 15.14 13.51 -52.97
C GLU A 94 16.23 12.90 -52.09
N LEU A 95 15.88 12.40 -50.90
CA LEU A 95 16.84 11.73 -50.02
C LEU A 95 17.32 10.40 -50.60
N ASP A 96 16.46 9.64 -51.30
CA ASP A 96 16.82 8.36 -51.92
C ASP A 96 17.76 8.53 -53.12
N SER A 97 17.60 9.61 -53.91
CA SER A 97 18.53 9.93 -55.00
C SER A 97 19.91 10.34 -54.46
N ARG A 98 19.95 11.23 -53.47
CA ARG A 98 21.20 11.62 -52.78
C ARG A 98 21.90 10.45 -52.09
N MET A 99 21.15 9.55 -51.46
CA MET A 99 21.71 8.35 -50.82
C MET A 99 22.42 7.44 -51.84
N LYS A 100 21.87 7.28 -53.05
CA LYS A 100 22.50 6.49 -54.13
C LYS A 100 23.82 7.10 -54.62
N GLU A 101 23.93 8.42 -54.64
CA GLU A 101 25.17 9.13 -54.98
C GLU A 101 26.22 9.00 -53.88
N LEU A 102 25.84 9.26 -52.63
CA LEU A 102 26.72 9.11 -51.45
C LEU A 102 27.23 7.67 -51.31
N ARG A 103 26.41 6.67 -51.65
CA ARG A 103 26.83 5.26 -51.66
C ARG A 103 27.99 4.97 -52.62
N LYS A 104 28.15 5.73 -53.70
CA LYS A 104 29.25 5.50 -54.67
C LYS A 104 30.61 5.95 -54.11
N GLY A 105 30.63 7.06 -53.35
CA GLY A 105 31.84 7.67 -52.76
C GLY A 105 32.05 7.45 -51.26
N ALA A 106 31.27 6.58 -50.60
CA ALA A 106 31.34 6.38 -49.16
C ALA A 106 32.66 5.72 -48.69
N GLY A 107 33.26 6.28 -47.63
CA GLY A 107 34.41 5.70 -46.92
C GLY A 107 34.05 4.55 -45.98
N GLN A 108 35.06 3.91 -45.38
CA GLN A 108 34.89 2.71 -44.55
C GLN A 108 33.95 2.93 -43.34
N LYS A 109 34.16 4.01 -42.57
CA LYS A 109 33.31 4.35 -41.40
C LYS A 109 31.86 4.65 -41.78
N ALA A 110 31.64 5.35 -42.89
CA ALA A 110 30.29 5.64 -43.39
C ALA A 110 29.52 4.38 -43.80
N LEU A 111 30.20 3.38 -44.38
CA LEU A 111 29.62 2.07 -44.68
C LEU A 111 29.32 1.26 -43.42
N TYR A 112 30.20 1.32 -42.41
CA TYR A 112 30.01 0.65 -41.12
C TYR A 112 28.75 1.16 -40.40
N TYR A 113 28.65 2.46 -40.13
CA TYR A 113 27.51 3.01 -39.40
C TYR A 113 26.19 2.89 -40.18
N ALA A 114 26.23 2.95 -41.52
CA ALA A 114 25.06 2.66 -42.34
C ALA A 114 24.60 1.20 -42.20
N GLY A 115 25.53 0.24 -42.17
CA GLY A 115 25.23 -1.16 -41.90
C GLY A 115 24.70 -1.39 -40.49
N LEU A 116 25.30 -0.76 -39.48
CA LEU A 116 24.90 -0.85 -38.08
C LEU A 116 23.48 -0.31 -37.84
N PHE A 117 23.15 0.85 -38.41
CA PHE A 117 21.81 1.42 -38.32
C PHE A 117 20.75 0.57 -39.03
N LEU A 118 21.06 0.06 -40.22
CA LEU A 118 20.18 -0.87 -40.94
C LEU A 118 19.97 -2.17 -40.16
N TRP A 119 20.98 -2.61 -39.41
CA TRP A 119 20.88 -3.75 -38.51
C TRP A 119 19.93 -3.48 -37.34
N HIS A 120 20.06 -2.34 -36.66
CA HIS A 120 19.15 -1.94 -35.56
C HIS A 120 17.69 -1.76 -36.00
N ILE A 121 17.45 -1.33 -37.25
CA ILE A 121 16.09 -1.25 -37.82
C ILE A 121 15.54 -2.63 -38.24
N GLY A 122 16.35 -3.68 -38.24
CA GLY A 122 15.96 -5.03 -38.65
C GLY A 122 16.03 -5.29 -40.16
N ARG A 123 16.71 -4.43 -40.94
CA ARG A 123 16.96 -4.64 -42.37
C ARG A 123 18.28 -5.38 -42.61
N HIS A 124 18.36 -6.60 -42.08
CA HIS A 124 19.58 -7.42 -42.03
C HIS A 124 20.26 -7.66 -43.40
N ASP A 125 19.48 -7.93 -44.45
CA ASP A 125 20.06 -8.24 -45.76
C ASP A 125 20.74 -7.01 -46.40
N LYS A 126 20.10 -5.83 -46.30
CA LYS A 126 20.70 -4.59 -46.79
C LYS A 126 21.92 -4.21 -45.96
N ALA A 127 21.86 -4.36 -44.64
CA ALA A 127 23.01 -4.12 -43.77
C ALA A 127 24.23 -4.95 -44.22
N ARG A 128 24.01 -6.24 -44.55
CA ARG A 128 25.05 -7.14 -45.04
C ARG A 128 25.72 -6.64 -46.32
N ASP A 129 24.97 -6.09 -47.29
CA ASP A 129 25.55 -5.55 -48.53
C ASP A 129 26.55 -4.41 -48.27
N TYR A 130 26.26 -3.54 -47.29
CA TYR A 130 27.15 -2.44 -46.92
C TYR A 130 28.42 -2.95 -46.21
N ILE A 131 28.27 -3.93 -45.32
CA ILE A 131 29.40 -4.52 -44.59
C ILE A 131 30.29 -5.38 -45.48
N ASP A 132 29.71 -6.15 -46.41
CA ASP A 132 30.49 -6.94 -47.39
C ASP A 132 31.31 -6.02 -48.31
N ARG A 133 30.77 -4.86 -48.66
CA ARG A 133 31.52 -3.84 -49.43
C ARG A 133 32.64 -3.22 -48.58
N MET A 134 32.40 -2.94 -47.30
CA MET A 134 33.42 -2.44 -46.38
C MET A 134 34.59 -3.43 -46.23
N ILE A 135 34.30 -4.71 -46.02
CA ILE A 135 35.31 -5.78 -45.85
C ILE A 135 36.18 -5.90 -47.11
N LYS A 136 35.57 -5.88 -48.30
CA LYS A 136 36.28 -5.91 -49.60
C LYS A 136 37.19 -4.70 -49.82
N MET A 137 36.81 -3.52 -49.32
CA MET A 137 37.58 -2.28 -49.47
C MET A 137 38.75 -2.15 -48.49
N SER A 138 38.75 -2.89 -47.38
CA SER A 138 39.62 -2.64 -46.22
C SER A 138 40.60 -3.76 -45.88
N ASN A 139 40.69 -4.82 -46.71
CA ASN A 139 41.47 -6.03 -46.39
C ASN A 139 41.11 -6.58 -44.98
N ASN A 140 39.83 -6.90 -44.76
CA ASN A 140 39.31 -7.46 -43.51
C ASN A 140 39.48 -6.57 -42.26
N SER A 141 38.89 -5.36 -42.26
CA SER A 141 38.86 -4.55 -41.04
C SER A 141 38.17 -5.30 -39.87
N LYS A 142 38.73 -5.16 -38.65
CA LYS A 142 38.22 -5.79 -37.42
C LYS A 142 36.74 -5.48 -37.15
N GLU A 143 36.35 -4.21 -37.19
CA GLU A 143 34.97 -3.74 -36.96
C GLU A 143 33.97 -4.35 -37.96
N GLY A 144 34.36 -4.45 -39.24
CA GLY A 144 33.55 -5.07 -40.29
C GLY A 144 33.33 -6.57 -40.09
N LEU A 145 34.36 -7.31 -39.66
CA LEU A 145 34.25 -8.75 -39.34
C LEU A 145 33.32 -9.00 -38.14
N VAL A 146 33.45 -8.19 -37.08
CA VAL A 146 32.61 -8.31 -35.88
C VAL A 146 31.14 -8.04 -36.19
N LEU A 147 30.83 -6.96 -36.91
CA LEU A 147 29.45 -6.66 -37.32
C LEU A 147 28.90 -7.68 -38.32
N ARG A 148 29.76 -8.26 -39.17
CA ARG A 148 29.38 -9.39 -40.03
C ARG A 148 29.00 -10.62 -39.21
N GLY A 149 29.76 -10.94 -38.16
CA GLY A 149 29.44 -11.98 -37.20
C GLY A 149 28.05 -11.79 -36.59
N TRP A 150 27.73 -10.58 -36.13
CA TRP A 150 26.42 -10.25 -35.56
C TRP A 150 25.28 -10.36 -36.58
N LEU A 151 25.48 -9.93 -37.82
CA LEU A 151 24.51 -10.10 -38.91
C LEU A 151 24.23 -11.56 -39.25
N ASP A 152 25.23 -12.43 -39.12
CA ASP A 152 25.08 -13.87 -39.35
C ASP A 152 24.41 -14.58 -38.15
N ILE A 153 24.67 -14.14 -36.91
CA ILE A 153 23.93 -14.62 -35.71
C ILE A 153 22.45 -14.27 -35.81
N THR A 154 22.10 -13.03 -36.17
CA THR A 154 20.69 -12.57 -36.17
C THR A 154 19.78 -13.31 -37.15
N ARG A 155 20.32 -14.11 -38.07
CA ARG A 155 19.54 -15.02 -38.95
C ARG A 155 19.17 -16.36 -38.31
N GLY A 156 19.74 -16.72 -37.16
CA GLY A 156 19.28 -17.85 -36.33
C GLY A 156 19.47 -19.26 -36.90
N LYS A 157 20.28 -19.47 -37.95
CA LYS A 157 20.48 -20.80 -38.57
C LYS A 157 21.87 -21.38 -38.25
N GLU A 158 21.92 -22.62 -37.77
CA GLU A 158 23.09 -23.47 -37.43
C GLU A 158 24.36 -23.27 -38.31
N PRO A 159 24.30 -23.28 -39.67
CA PRO A 159 25.50 -23.11 -40.50
C PRO A 159 26.11 -21.71 -40.45
N TYR A 160 25.31 -20.69 -40.12
CA TYR A 160 25.76 -19.30 -40.01
C TYR A 160 26.38 -19.03 -38.65
N THR A 161 25.91 -19.69 -37.59
CA THR A 161 26.49 -19.58 -36.24
C THR A 161 27.95 -20.05 -36.19
N LYS A 162 28.31 -21.09 -36.95
CA LYS A 162 29.71 -21.57 -37.07
C LYS A 162 30.62 -20.58 -37.81
N LYS A 163 30.10 -19.93 -38.85
CA LYS A 163 30.84 -18.90 -39.61
C LYS A 163 31.01 -17.64 -38.78
N ALA A 164 29.96 -17.22 -38.08
CA ALA A 164 29.99 -16.08 -37.17
C ALA A 164 31.03 -16.25 -36.07
N LEU A 165 31.14 -17.44 -35.45
CA LEU A 165 32.16 -17.72 -34.44
C LEU A 165 33.58 -17.48 -34.97
N ARG A 166 33.87 -17.91 -36.21
CA ARG A 166 35.17 -17.67 -36.86
C ARG A 166 35.44 -16.17 -37.04
N TYR A 167 34.44 -15.39 -37.48
CA TYR A 167 34.59 -13.95 -37.64
C TYR A 167 34.85 -13.23 -36.30
N PHE A 168 34.23 -13.69 -35.20
CA PHE A 168 34.54 -13.15 -33.87
C PHE A 168 35.93 -13.56 -33.38
N GLU A 169 36.37 -14.79 -33.62
CA GLU A 169 37.72 -15.26 -33.27
C GLU A 169 38.80 -14.52 -34.08
N GLU A 170 38.60 -14.30 -35.38
CA GLU A 170 39.47 -13.50 -36.23
C GLU A 170 39.50 -12.02 -35.80
N GLY A 171 38.34 -11.47 -35.39
CA GLY A 171 38.25 -10.11 -34.84
C GLY A 171 38.96 -9.92 -33.49
N LEU A 172 39.17 -11.00 -32.73
CA LEU A 172 39.78 -11.01 -31.39
C LEU A 172 41.29 -11.29 -31.38
N GLN A 173 41.93 -11.58 -32.52
CA GLN A 173 43.33 -12.04 -32.58
C GLN A 173 44.37 -11.06 -31.97
N ASP A 174 44.07 -9.75 -31.87
CA ASP A 174 45.00 -8.73 -31.34
C ASP A 174 44.40 -7.83 -30.24
N GLY A 175 43.27 -8.18 -29.59
CA GLY A 175 42.68 -7.30 -28.57
C GLY A 175 41.43 -7.80 -27.84
N ASN A 176 41.14 -7.20 -26.69
CA ASN A 176 39.97 -7.49 -25.86
C ASN A 176 38.77 -6.60 -26.25
N ASP A 177 38.18 -6.79 -27.43
CA ASP A 177 36.99 -6.05 -27.85
C ASP A 177 35.72 -6.60 -27.17
N ILE A 178 35.04 -5.76 -26.38
CA ILE A 178 33.79 -6.08 -25.67
C ILE A 178 32.72 -6.59 -26.65
N PHE A 179 32.58 -5.94 -27.81
CA PHE A 179 31.51 -6.25 -28.76
C PHE A 179 31.70 -7.61 -29.44
N ALA A 180 32.96 -7.98 -29.70
CA ALA A 180 33.32 -9.28 -30.24
C ALA A 180 33.21 -10.40 -29.20
N LEU A 181 33.61 -10.15 -27.94
CA LEU A 181 33.45 -11.11 -26.84
C LEU A 181 31.98 -11.41 -26.53
N LEU A 182 31.10 -10.39 -26.55
CA LEU A 182 29.65 -10.57 -26.42
C LEU A 182 29.08 -11.41 -27.57
N GLY A 183 29.53 -11.14 -28.82
CA GLY A 183 29.11 -11.89 -30.00
C GLY A 183 29.54 -13.36 -29.92
N LYS A 184 30.77 -13.62 -29.46
CA LYS A 184 31.27 -14.97 -29.19
C LYS A 184 30.42 -15.69 -28.13
N ALA A 185 30.08 -15.01 -27.03
CA ALA A 185 29.21 -15.59 -26.00
C ALA A 185 27.80 -15.92 -26.54
N GLN A 186 27.20 -15.04 -27.34
CA GLN A 186 25.91 -15.28 -28.01
C GLN A 186 25.98 -16.47 -28.99
N CYS A 187 27.07 -16.58 -29.76
CA CYS A 187 27.33 -17.72 -30.64
C CYS A 187 27.39 -19.05 -29.87
N LEU A 188 28.02 -19.06 -28.69
CA LEU A 188 28.15 -20.25 -27.85
C LEU A 188 26.81 -20.64 -27.21
N GLU A 189 26.02 -19.66 -26.77
CA GLU A 189 24.66 -19.85 -26.25
C GLU A 189 23.72 -20.47 -27.31
N MET A 190 23.71 -19.94 -28.54
CA MET A 190 22.92 -20.49 -29.66
C MET A 190 23.31 -21.92 -30.04
N ARG A 191 24.52 -22.36 -29.66
CA ARG A 191 25.01 -23.74 -29.86
C ARG A 191 24.86 -24.59 -28.60
N GLN A 192 24.10 -24.11 -27.62
CA GLN A 192 23.84 -24.75 -26.32
C GLN A 192 25.10 -25.05 -25.49
N LYS A 193 26.21 -24.33 -25.75
CA LYS A 193 27.47 -24.44 -24.98
C LYS A 193 27.54 -23.37 -23.89
N TYR A 194 26.65 -23.47 -22.89
CA TYR A 194 26.46 -22.43 -21.87
C TYR A 194 27.68 -22.23 -20.95
N SER A 195 28.43 -23.29 -20.63
CA SER A 195 29.63 -23.19 -19.78
C SER A 195 30.74 -22.37 -20.46
N SER A 196 31.06 -22.64 -21.72
CA SER A 196 32.04 -21.87 -22.49
C SER A 196 31.56 -20.43 -22.75
N ALA A 197 30.25 -20.22 -22.90
CA ALA A 197 29.67 -18.87 -22.99
C ALA A 197 29.89 -18.10 -21.67
N LEU A 198 29.67 -18.76 -20.53
CA LEU A 198 29.88 -18.19 -19.19
C LEU A 198 31.35 -17.81 -18.96
N GLU A 199 32.30 -18.65 -19.38
CA GLU A 199 33.73 -18.34 -19.33
C GLU A 199 34.07 -17.07 -20.12
N THR A 200 33.52 -16.95 -21.34
CA THR A 200 33.71 -15.77 -22.18
C THR A 200 33.12 -14.52 -21.52
N VAL A 201 31.95 -14.62 -20.88
CA VAL A 201 31.33 -13.51 -20.14
C VAL A 201 32.13 -13.13 -18.89
N ASN A 202 32.67 -14.11 -18.15
CA ASN A 202 33.54 -13.84 -17.01
C ASN A 202 34.83 -13.11 -17.45
N GLN A 203 35.38 -13.43 -18.62
CA GLN A 203 36.49 -12.66 -19.21
C GLN A 203 36.11 -11.19 -19.43
N ILE A 204 34.89 -10.90 -19.92
CA ILE A 204 34.40 -9.52 -20.07
C ILE A 204 34.29 -8.84 -18.70
N ILE A 205 33.73 -9.50 -17.69
CA ILE A 205 33.56 -8.93 -16.34
C ILE A 205 34.91 -8.59 -15.70
N VAL A 206 35.93 -9.44 -15.87
CA VAL A 206 37.27 -9.19 -15.33
C VAL A 206 37.96 -8.04 -16.05
N ASN A 207 37.86 -8.00 -17.39
CA ASN A 207 38.53 -6.98 -18.20
C ASN A 207 37.80 -5.62 -18.15
N PHE A 208 36.47 -5.63 -17.99
CA PHE A 208 35.61 -4.44 -18.03
C PHE A 208 34.53 -4.46 -16.92
N PRO A 209 34.89 -4.26 -15.64
CA PRO A 209 33.96 -4.36 -14.53
C PRO A 209 32.79 -3.36 -14.56
N SER A 210 32.95 -2.21 -15.24
CA SER A 210 31.91 -1.19 -15.38
C SER A 210 30.86 -1.50 -16.45
N PHE A 211 31.03 -2.58 -17.23
CA PHE A 211 30.12 -2.97 -18.29
C PHE A 211 29.01 -3.89 -17.74
N LEU A 212 27.97 -3.27 -17.17
CA LEU A 212 26.85 -3.96 -16.53
C LEU A 212 26.15 -5.04 -17.39
N PRO A 213 25.99 -4.89 -18.73
CA PRO A 213 25.37 -5.93 -19.55
C PRO A 213 26.05 -7.30 -19.48
N ALA A 214 27.34 -7.38 -19.15
CA ALA A 214 28.00 -8.67 -18.96
C ALA A 214 27.43 -9.43 -17.75
N PHE A 215 27.08 -8.74 -16.66
CA PHE A 215 26.42 -9.36 -15.51
C PHE A 215 25.00 -9.80 -15.85
N ILE A 216 24.25 -9.03 -16.65
CA ILE A 216 22.93 -9.43 -17.17
C ILE A 216 23.04 -10.70 -18.00
N LYS A 217 24.06 -10.78 -18.88
CA LYS A 217 24.31 -11.97 -19.70
C LYS A 217 24.70 -13.17 -18.85
N LYS A 218 25.55 -12.99 -17.84
CA LYS A 218 25.95 -14.02 -16.88
C LYS A 218 24.74 -14.61 -16.16
N MET A 219 23.86 -13.74 -15.65
CA MET A 219 22.61 -14.12 -14.99
C MET A 219 21.70 -14.96 -15.91
N LYS A 220 21.52 -14.55 -17.17
CA LYS A 220 20.73 -15.31 -18.16
C LYS A 220 21.33 -16.68 -18.48
N LEU A 221 22.66 -16.78 -18.57
CA LEU A 221 23.36 -18.06 -18.83
C LEU A 221 23.33 -19.01 -17.62
N GLN A 222 23.42 -18.49 -16.40
CA GLN A 222 23.27 -19.30 -15.18
C GLN A 222 21.86 -19.90 -15.07
N LEU A 223 20.84 -19.12 -15.44
CA LEU A 223 19.47 -19.63 -15.54
C LEU A 223 19.35 -20.74 -16.61
N ALA A 224 19.99 -20.57 -17.77
CA ALA A 224 20.01 -21.61 -18.81
C ALA A 224 20.71 -22.91 -18.34
N LEU A 225 21.66 -22.80 -17.40
CA LEU A 225 22.29 -23.93 -16.70
C LEU A 225 21.44 -24.50 -15.55
N GLN A 226 20.26 -23.93 -15.29
CA GLN A 226 19.32 -24.29 -14.21
C GLN A 226 19.86 -24.02 -12.79
N ASP A 227 20.86 -23.15 -12.65
CA ASP A 227 21.45 -22.76 -11.37
C ASP A 227 20.82 -21.46 -10.86
N TRP A 228 19.73 -21.61 -10.10
CA TRP A 228 18.98 -20.48 -9.55
C TRP A 228 19.75 -19.71 -8.47
N ASP A 229 20.56 -20.40 -7.66
CA ASP A 229 21.26 -19.79 -6.54
C ASP A 229 22.30 -18.78 -7.05
N LEU A 230 23.12 -19.18 -8.04
CA LEU A 230 24.08 -18.29 -8.67
C LEU A 230 23.40 -17.18 -9.50
N THR A 231 22.23 -17.46 -10.07
CA THR A 231 21.42 -16.47 -10.80
C THR A 231 20.96 -15.35 -9.86
N VAL A 232 20.44 -15.71 -8.69
CA VAL A 232 19.98 -14.75 -7.66
C VAL A 232 21.15 -13.96 -7.08
N GLU A 233 22.27 -14.61 -6.78
CA GLU A 233 23.48 -13.92 -6.31
C GLU A 233 23.96 -12.86 -7.32
N THR A 234 23.98 -13.22 -8.61
CA THR A 234 24.38 -12.30 -9.68
C THR A 234 23.38 -11.16 -9.84
N ALA A 235 22.07 -11.42 -9.74
CA ALA A 235 21.03 -10.40 -9.78
C ALA A 235 21.13 -9.42 -8.59
N GLN A 236 21.36 -9.92 -7.38
CA GLN A 236 21.55 -9.09 -6.19
C GLN A 236 22.82 -8.24 -6.29
N ARG A 237 23.92 -8.80 -6.80
CA ARG A 237 25.15 -8.06 -7.06
C ARG A 237 24.95 -6.94 -8.07
N LEU A 238 24.13 -7.17 -9.11
CA LEU A 238 23.77 -6.13 -10.08
C LEU A 238 22.98 -5.00 -9.40
N LEU A 239 22.03 -5.33 -8.51
CA LEU A 239 21.23 -4.33 -7.79
C LEU A 239 22.02 -3.50 -6.78
N ILE A 240 23.14 -4.02 -6.26
CA ILE A 240 24.07 -3.25 -5.43
C ILE A 240 24.78 -2.18 -6.28
N GLN A 241 25.08 -2.46 -7.55
CA GLN A 241 25.71 -1.52 -8.47
C GLN A 241 24.70 -0.54 -9.08
N ASP A 242 23.50 -1.03 -9.41
CA ASP A 242 22.41 -0.29 -10.03
C ASP A 242 21.07 -0.75 -9.42
N SER A 243 20.56 0.00 -8.45
CA SER A 243 19.37 -0.36 -7.70
C SER A 243 18.08 -0.37 -8.53
N GLN A 244 18.08 0.29 -9.69
CA GLN A 244 16.93 0.39 -10.60
C GLN A 244 17.08 -0.51 -11.84
N ASN A 245 17.97 -1.51 -11.79
CA ASN A 245 18.19 -2.38 -12.93
C ASN A 245 16.98 -3.27 -13.25
N VAL A 246 16.36 -3.03 -14.41
CA VAL A 246 15.13 -3.69 -14.87
C VAL A 246 15.31 -5.21 -15.02
N ASP A 247 16.41 -5.68 -15.62
CA ASP A 247 16.64 -7.11 -15.87
C ASP A 247 16.83 -7.90 -14.55
N ALA A 248 17.56 -7.34 -13.57
CA ALA A 248 17.74 -8.01 -12.27
C ALA A 248 16.45 -8.03 -11.45
N LEU A 249 15.70 -6.92 -11.39
CA LEU A 249 14.39 -6.90 -10.72
C LEU A 249 13.41 -7.88 -11.37
N ARG A 250 13.40 -7.97 -12.71
CA ARG A 250 12.61 -8.96 -13.45
C ARG A 250 13.01 -10.39 -13.09
N MET A 251 14.30 -10.69 -13.01
CA MET A 251 14.79 -12.03 -12.68
C MET A 251 14.45 -12.42 -11.23
N LEU A 252 14.59 -11.51 -10.27
CA LEU A 252 14.21 -11.77 -8.88
C LEU A 252 12.71 -11.97 -8.72
N ALA A 253 11.88 -11.16 -9.40
CA ALA A 253 10.43 -11.35 -9.39
C ALA A 253 10.04 -12.73 -9.97
N LEU A 254 10.68 -13.16 -11.06
CA LEU A 254 10.47 -14.50 -11.62
C LEU A 254 10.97 -15.62 -10.69
N TYR A 255 12.08 -15.41 -9.98
CA TYR A 255 12.57 -16.38 -9.00
C TYR A 255 11.57 -16.58 -7.85
N TYR A 256 11.12 -15.49 -7.23
CA TYR A 256 10.14 -15.58 -6.13
C TYR A 256 8.84 -16.22 -6.58
N LEU A 257 8.40 -15.94 -7.81
CA LEU A 257 7.18 -16.52 -8.38
C LEU A 257 7.35 -18.00 -8.75
N CYS A 258 8.36 -18.34 -9.55
CA CYS A 258 8.48 -19.66 -10.15
C CYS A 258 9.18 -20.68 -9.24
N ARG A 259 10.14 -20.24 -8.41
CA ARG A 259 10.98 -21.13 -7.59
C ARG A 259 10.53 -21.19 -6.13
N GLU A 260 10.36 -20.05 -5.46
CA GLU A 260 9.94 -20.01 -4.06
C GLU A 260 8.41 -20.15 -3.88
N GLY A 261 7.62 -19.67 -4.84
CA GLY A 261 6.16 -19.60 -4.72
C GLY A 261 5.66 -18.51 -3.75
N ASP A 262 6.53 -17.59 -3.35
CA ASP A 262 6.21 -16.48 -2.44
C ASP A 262 5.59 -15.32 -3.24
N ILE A 263 4.25 -15.30 -3.26
CA ILE A 263 3.45 -14.33 -4.01
C ILE A 263 3.68 -12.90 -3.50
N GLU A 264 3.82 -12.69 -2.19
CA GLU A 264 3.98 -11.36 -1.60
C GLU A 264 5.32 -10.73 -2.00
N LYS A 265 6.42 -11.48 -1.85
CA LYS A 265 7.73 -11.01 -2.30
C LYS A 265 7.77 -10.82 -3.81
N ALA A 266 7.16 -11.71 -4.58
CA ALA A 266 7.06 -11.57 -6.03
C ALA A 266 6.31 -10.29 -6.42
N THR A 267 5.17 -9.99 -5.78
CA THR A 267 4.40 -8.76 -6.01
C THR A 267 5.22 -7.51 -5.65
N SER A 268 5.93 -7.51 -4.53
CA SER A 268 6.82 -6.40 -4.13
C SER A 268 7.94 -6.17 -5.14
N LYS A 269 8.61 -7.23 -5.62
CA LYS A 269 9.65 -7.09 -6.66
C LYS A 269 9.09 -6.66 -8.01
N LEU A 270 7.88 -7.11 -8.36
CA LEU A 270 7.18 -6.68 -9.58
C LEU A 270 6.75 -5.20 -9.52
N GLU A 271 6.38 -4.70 -8.35
CA GLU A 271 6.11 -3.28 -8.12
C GLU A 271 7.38 -2.43 -8.24
N ASN A 272 8.48 -2.87 -7.63
CA ASN A 272 9.78 -2.23 -7.82
C ASN A 272 10.21 -2.22 -9.30
N LEU A 273 9.94 -3.31 -10.02
CA LEU A 273 10.17 -3.40 -11.47
C LEU A 273 9.32 -2.38 -12.24
N GLY A 274 8.05 -2.21 -11.89
CA GLY A 274 7.18 -1.18 -12.47
C GLY A 274 7.73 0.24 -12.26
N ASN A 275 8.16 0.55 -11.04
CA ASN A 275 8.77 1.85 -10.72
C ASN A 275 10.11 2.06 -11.46
N ALA A 276 10.93 1.01 -11.59
CA ALA A 276 12.16 1.06 -12.37
C ALA A 276 11.89 1.27 -13.87
N LEU A 277 10.83 0.67 -14.42
CA LEU A 277 10.43 0.91 -15.81
C LEU A 277 9.95 2.35 -16.03
N ASP A 278 9.17 2.88 -15.09
CA ASP A 278 8.66 4.25 -15.17
C ASP A 278 9.77 5.32 -15.09
N THR A 279 10.86 5.00 -14.40
CA THR A 279 12.03 5.88 -14.27
C THR A 279 13.01 5.71 -15.42
N MET A 280 13.31 4.47 -15.81
CA MET A 280 14.37 4.15 -16.77
C MET A 280 13.90 4.01 -18.22
N GLU A 281 12.62 3.67 -18.49
CA GLU A 281 12.06 3.48 -19.84
C GLU A 281 10.59 3.98 -19.94
N PRO A 282 10.29 5.25 -19.62
CA PRO A 282 8.92 5.74 -19.45
C PRO A 282 8.03 5.69 -20.70
N LEU A 283 8.62 5.75 -21.90
CA LEU A 283 7.92 5.82 -23.18
C LEU A 283 7.89 4.47 -23.94
N ASN A 284 8.48 3.42 -23.39
CA ASN A 284 8.70 2.16 -24.10
C ASN A 284 7.54 1.16 -23.93
N ALA A 285 6.42 1.41 -24.62
CA ALA A 285 5.21 0.59 -24.54
C ALA A 285 5.46 -0.91 -24.80
N HIS A 286 6.35 -1.24 -25.73
CA HIS A 286 6.66 -2.63 -26.08
C HIS A 286 7.38 -3.38 -24.94
N LEU A 287 8.23 -2.70 -24.19
CA LEU A 287 8.95 -3.30 -23.06
C LEU A 287 7.99 -3.62 -21.92
N PHE A 288 7.09 -2.69 -21.56
CA PHE A 288 6.01 -2.95 -20.59
C PHE A 288 5.21 -4.19 -20.98
N TYR A 289 4.76 -4.28 -22.23
CA TYR A 289 4.07 -5.46 -22.75
C TYR A 289 4.91 -6.74 -22.61
N LYS A 290 6.14 -6.76 -23.11
CA LYS A 290 7.01 -7.95 -23.12
C LYS A 290 7.30 -8.48 -21.70
N ILE A 291 7.40 -7.59 -20.71
CA ILE A 291 7.65 -7.97 -19.32
C ILE A 291 6.44 -8.71 -18.74
N THR A 292 5.22 -8.24 -19.04
CA THR A 292 4.00 -8.82 -18.45
C THR A 292 3.71 -10.26 -18.87
N ILE A 293 4.09 -10.68 -20.08
CA ILE A 293 3.74 -12.00 -20.64
C ILE A 293 4.24 -13.14 -19.77
N ALA A 294 5.52 -13.14 -19.40
CA ALA A 294 6.09 -14.23 -18.59
C ALA A 294 5.35 -14.38 -17.26
N PHE A 295 5.05 -13.26 -16.59
CA PHE A 295 4.32 -13.25 -15.32
C PHE A 295 2.86 -13.68 -15.48
N SER A 296 2.15 -13.20 -16.52
CA SER A 296 0.75 -13.58 -16.73
C SER A 296 0.62 -15.09 -16.96
N ARG A 297 1.58 -15.70 -17.68
CA ARG A 297 1.58 -17.14 -17.96
C ARG A 297 1.99 -18.02 -16.78
N THR A 298 2.86 -17.56 -15.87
CA THR A 298 3.37 -18.38 -14.74
C THR A 298 2.70 -18.12 -13.39
N CYS A 299 1.84 -17.11 -13.27
CA CYS A 299 1.31 -16.67 -11.97
C CYS A 299 0.27 -17.57 -11.29
N GLY A 300 -0.19 -18.65 -11.95
CA GLY A 300 -1.19 -19.55 -11.37
C GLY A 300 -2.50 -18.87 -10.97
N ARG A 301 -2.93 -17.87 -11.75
CA ARG A 301 -4.14 -17.04 -11.51
C ARG A 301 -4.14 -16.25 -10.19
N SER A 302 -2.95 -15.99 -9.63
CA SER A 302 -2.80 -15.13 -8.47
C SER A 302 -3.26 -13.69 -8.78
N GLN A 303 -4.34 -13.27 -8.12
CA GLN A 303 -4.94 -11.94 -8.26
C GLN A 303 -3.97 -10.77 -8.05
N PRO A 304 -3.12 -10.73 -7.00
CA PRO A 304 -2.22 -9.59 -6.80
C PRO A 304 -1.20 -9.42 -7.93
N ILE A 305 -0.69 -10.52 -8.49
CA ILE A 305 0.25 -10.47 -9.63
C ILE A 305 -0.47 -10.01 -10.89
N LEU A 306 -1.65 -10.59 -11.18
CA LEU A 306 -2.45 -10.22 -12.35
C LEU A 306 -2.89 -8.74 -12.33
N GLN A 307 -3.21 -8.19 -11.17
CA GLN A 307 -3.52 -6.78 -11.03
C GLN A 307 -2.29 -5.90 -11.35
N LYS A 308 -1.10 -6.24 -10.85
CA LYS A 308 0.12 -5.50 -11.18
C LYS A 308 0.48 -5.62 -12.66
N THR A 309 0.41 -6.80 -13.27
CA THR A 309 0.67 -6.96 -14.71
C THR A 309 -0.35 -6.21 -15.57
N GLN A 310 -1.61 -6.17 -15.15
CA GLN A 310 -2.66 -5.38 -15.80
C GLN A 310 -2.29 -3.89 -15.80
N THR A 311 -1.86 -3.32 -14.67
CA THR A 311 -1.49 -1.88 -14.61
C THR A 311 -0.36 -1.52 -15.57
N LEU A 312 0.66 -2.39 -15.68
CA LEU A 312 1.78 -2.21 -16.60
C LEU A 312 1.31 -2.29 -18.06
N LEU A 313 0.38 -3.20 -18.36
CA LEU A 313 -0.15 -3.39 -19.70
C LEU A 313 -1.13 -2.28 -20.12
N GLU A 314 -1.95 -1.78 -19.21
CA GLU A 314 -2.78 -0.59 -19.42
C GLU A 314 -1.93 0.65 -19.65
N ARG A 315 -0.77 0.77 -18.98
CA ARG A 315 0.22 1.80 -19.27
C ARG A 315 0.79 1.64 -20.68
N ALA A 316 1.15 0.42 -21.10
CA ALA A 316 1.60 0.14 -22.46
C ALA A 316 0.55 0.55 -23.52
N PHE A 317 -0.72 0.22 -23.28
CA PHE A 317 -1.82 0.58 -24.18
C PHE A 317 -2.06 2.09 -24.24
N ARG A 318 -1.99 2.80 -23.12
CA ARG A 318 -2.08 4.28 -23.10
C ARG A 318 -0.96 4.95 -23.89
N LEU A 319 0.25 4.40 -23.85
CA LEU A 319 1.40 4.92 -24.60
C LEU A 319 1.26 4.67 -26.12
N ASN A 320 0.70 3.54 -26.53
CA ASN A 320 0.43 3.25 -27.95
C ASN A 320 -0.92 2.54 -28.16
N PRO A 321 -2.02 3.31 -28.30
CA PRO A 321 -3.38 2.75 -28.41
C PRO A 321 -3.68 2.02 -29.73
N GLN A 322 -2.82 2.16 -30.75
CA GLN A 322 -3.06 1.59 -32.08
C GLN A 322 -2.66 0.11 -32.18
N GLN A 323 -2.06 -0.46 -31.13
CA GLN A 323 -1.50 -1.81 -31.17
C GLN A 323 -2.52 -2.87 -30.70
N SER A 324 -3.12 -3.61 -31.64
CA SER A 324 -4.08 -4.71 -31.37
C SER A 324 -3.56 -5.76 -30.37
N LYS A 325 -2.26 -6.09 -30.41
CA LYS A 325 -1.63 -7.10 -29.53
C LYS A 325 -1.76 -6.77 -28.03
N PHE A 326 -1.73 -5.49 -27.65
CA PHE A 326 -1.83 -5.09 -26.25
C PHE A 326 -3.25 -5.28 -25.72
N ALA A 327 -4.25 -4.91 -26.52
CA ALA A 327 -5.66 -5.12 -26.20
C ALA A 327 -6.01 -6.62 -26.12
N ALA A 328 -5.46 -7.46 -27.00
CA ALA A 328 -5.66 -8.91 -26.95
C ALA A 328 -5.07 -9.54 -25.67
N GLU A 329 -3.88 -9.11 -25.23
CA GLU A 329 -3.29 -9.59 -23.99
C GLU A 329 -4.01 -9.07 -22.73
N LEU A 330 -4.57 -7.85 -22.76
CA LEU A 330 -5.48 -7.37 -21.69
C LEU A 330 -6.72 -8.28 -21.60
N GLY A 331 -7.32 -8.63 -22.74
CA GLY A 331 -8.42 -9.58 -22.81
C GLY A 331 -8.04 -10.92 -22.17
N TYR A 332 -6.84 -11.44 -22.47
CA TYR A 332 -6.36 -12.69 -21.92
C TYR A 332 -6.16 -12.62 -20.39
N GLN A 333 -5.54 -11.56 -19.88
CA GLN A 333 -5.37 -11.38 -18.42
C GLN A 333 -6.72 -11.24 -17.70
N MET A 334 -7.73 -10.64 -18.33
CA MET A 334 -9.09 -10.58 -17.77
C MET A 334 -9.75 -11.96 -17.69
N ILE A 335 -9.49 -12.86 -18.65
CA ILE A 335 -9.89 -14.27 -18.55
C ILE A 335 -9.23 -14.93 -17.34
N LEU A 336 -7.92 -14.73 -17.14
CA LEU A 336 -7.21 -15.30 -15.99
C LEU A 336 -7.75 -14.80 -14.64
N GLN A 337 -8.27 -13.56 -14.60
CA GLN A 337 -8.94 -13.00 -13.43
C GLN A 337 -10.41 -13.49 -13.25
N GLY A 338 -10.96 -14.22 -14.22
CA GLY A 338 -12.37 -14.67 -14.21
C GLY A 338 -13.39 -13.64 -14.73
N LYS A 339 -12.94 -12.52 -15.32
CA LYS A 339 -13.81 -11.41 -15.78
C LYS A 339 -14.11 -11.51 -17.28
N VAL A 340 -14.88 -12.53 -17.66
CA VAL A 340 -15.16 -12.89 -19.08
C VAL A 340 -15.81 -11.75 -19.87
N LYS A 341 -16.77 -11.02 -19.27
CA LYS A 341 -17.45 -9.90 -19.93
C LYS A 341 -16.52 -8.73 -20.27
N GLU A 342 -15.54 -8.46 -19.42
CA GLU A 342 -14.54 -7.42 -19.67
C GLU A 342 -13.52 -7.89 -20.71
N ALA A 343 -13.13 -9.18 -20.67
CA ALA A 343 -12.29 -9.79 -21.69
C ALA A 343 -12.91 -9.66 -23.10
N SER A 344 -14.20 -9.96 -23.25
CA SER A 344 -14.94 -9.83 -24.50
C SER A 344 -14.89 -8.40 -25.06
N LYS A 345 -14.99 -7.37 -24.20
CA LYS A 345 -14.84 -5.97 -24.61
C LYS A 345 -13.44 -5.70 -25.17
N TRP A 346 -12.40 -6.12 -24.46
CA TRP A 346 -11.02 -5.92 -24.89
C TRP A 346 -10.70 -6.65 -26.20
N TYR A 347 -11.17 -7.89 -26.38
CA TYR A 347 -11.01 -8.59 -27.65
C TYR A 347 -11.75 -7.91 -28.81
N LYS A 348 -12.98 -7.40 -28.58
CA LYS A 348 -13.67 -6.56 -29.58
C LYS A 348 -12.87 -5.31 -29.93
N THR A 349 -12.27 -4.64 -28.95
CA THR A 349 -11.38 -3.50 -29.24
C THR A 349 -10.15 -3.91 -30.05
N ALA A 350 -9.56 -5.07 -29.77
CA ALA A 350 -8.42 -5.59 -30.53
C ALA A 350 -8.79 -5.89 -32.00
N ILE A 351 -10.00 -6.39 -32.26
CA ILE A 351 -10.53 -6.63 -33.61
C ILE A 351 -10.79 -5.30 -34.33
N THR A 352 -11.33 -4.28 -33.66
CA THR A 352 -11.53 -2.96 -34.28
C THR A 352 -10.23 -2.27 -34.71
N LEU A 353 -9.11 -2.62 -34.05
CA LEU A 353 -7.78 -2.12 -34.40
C LEU A 353 -7.12 -2.93 -35.52
N ASP A 354 -7.35 -4.23 -35.54
CA ASP A 354 -6.85 -5.15 -36.56
C ASP A 354 -7.81 -6.33 -36.74
N GLU A 355 -8.61 -6.28 -37.80
CA GLU A 355 -9.61 -7.30 -38.13
C GLU A 355 -8.99 -8.67 -38.44
N THR A 356 -7.69 -8.71 -38.77
CA THR A 356 -6.96 -9.95 -39.12
C THR A 356 -6.22 -10.58 -37.93
N SER A 357 -6.39 -10.01 -36.73
CA SER A 357 -5.68 -10.44 -35.53
C SER A 357 -6.19 -11.80 -35.02
N VAL A 358 -5.46 -12.87 -35.34
CA VAL A 358 -5.76 -14.24 -34.88
C VAL A 358 -5.91 -14.34 -33.35
N PRO A 359 -5.01 -13.78 -32.51
CA PRO A 359 -5.16 -13.87 -31.04
C PRO A 359 -6.44 -13.20 -30.52
N ALA A 360 -6.92 -12.15 -31.18
CA ALA A 360 -8.15 -11.46 -30.78
C ALA A 360 -9.39 -12.29 -31.11
N LEU A 361 -9.42 -12.91 -32.29
CA LEU A 361 -10.50 -13.81 -32.73
C LEU A 361 -10.53 -15.09 -31.86
N THR A 362 -9.38 -15.71 -31.61
CA THR A 362 -9.27 -16.88 -30.71
C THR A 362 -9.75 -16.54 -29.29
N GLY A 363 -9.41 -15.36 -28.78
CA GLY A 363 -9.88 -14.87 -27.48
C GLY A 363 -11.40 -14.63 -27.41
N CYS A 364 -12.01 -14.09 -28.48
CA CYS A 364 -13.46 -13.94 -28.58
C CYS A 364 -14.18 -15.29 -28.54
N ILE A 365 -13.74 -16.26 -29.35
CA ILE A 365 -14.31 -17.62 -29.36
C ILE A 365 -14.20 -18.26 -27.98
N ARG A 366 -13.06 -18.09 -27.32
CA ARG A 366 -12.87 -18.57 -25.95
C ARG A 366 -13.88 -17.95 -24.97
N CYS A 367 -14.17 -16.66 -25.08
CA CYS A 367 -15.21 -16.01 -24.27
C CYS A 367 -16.60 -16.60 -24.54
N GLN A 368 -16.96 -16.78 -25.82
CA GLN A 368 -18.25 -17.38 -26.23
C GLN A 368 -18.43 -18.81 -25.69
N LEU A 369 -17.39 -19.63 -25.75
CA LEU A 369 -17.41 -20.99 -25.20
C LEU A 369 -17.60 -21.02 -23.68
N ILE A 370 -17.02 -20.05 -22.97
CA ILE A 370 -17.21 -19.91 -21.51
C ILE A 370 -18.62 -19.42 -21.17
N GLU A 371 -19.17 -18.50 -21.97
CA GLU A 371 -20.53 -17.95 -21.80
C GLU A 371 -21.65 -18.92 -22.28
N GLY A 372 -21.29 -19.96 -23.04
CA GLY A 372 -22.21 -21.01 -23.50
C GLY A 372 -22.81 -20.78 -24.88
N GLU A 373 -22.30 -19.81 -25.65
CA GLU A 373 -22.74 -19.48 -27.01
C GLU A 373 -22.10 -20.44 -28.04
N LEU A 374 -22.57 -21.70 -28.04
CA LEU A 374 -21.91 -22.78 -28.79
C LEU A 374 -22.05 -22.67 -30.32
N GLU A 375 -23.15 -22.11 -30.83
CA GLU A 375 -23.41 -22.01 -32.28
C GLU A 375 -22.52 -20.95 -32.95
N ASP A 376 -22.40 -19.77 -32.32
CA ASP A 376 -21.55 -18.69 -32.82
C ASP A 376 -20.06 -19.08 -32.76
N ALA A 377 -19.65 -19.77 -31.68
CA ALA A 377 -18.29 -20.27 -31.54
C ALA A 377 -17.92 -21.32 -32.61
N ASP A 378 -18.86 -22.20 -32.97
CA ASP A 378 -18.67 -23.22 -34.01
C ASP A 378 -18.45 -22.58 -35.39
N GLN A 379 -19.31 -21.62 -35.78
CA GLN A 379 -19.18 -20.91 -37.05
C GLN A 379 -17.86 -20.13 -37.17
N GLN A 380 -17.44 -19.46 -36.09
CA GLN A 380 -16.18 -18.71 -36.06
C GLN A 380 -14.95 -19.63 -36.08
N LEU A 381 -15.03 -20.81 -35.44
CA LEU A 381 -13.96 -21.81 -35.49
C LEU A 381 -13.82 -22.44 -36.88
N GLU A 382 -14.93 -22.75 -37.55
CA GLU A 382 -14.92 -23.23 -38.94
C GLU A 382 -14.24 -22.20 -39.85
N PHE A 383 -14.63 -20.93 -39.77
CA PHE A 383 -14.01 -19.84 -40.54
C PHE A 383 -12.50 -19.73 -40.29
N LEU A 384 -12.05 -19.80 -39.03
CA LEU A 384 -10.62 -19.74 -38.71
C LEU A 384 -9.86 -20.99 -39.17
N SER A 385 -10.49 -22.17 -39.14
CA SER A 385 -9.88 -23.42 -39.61
C SER A 385 -9.63 -23.42 -41.13
N GLU A 386 -10.49 -22.75 -41.90
CA GLU A 386 -10.30 -22.54 -43.35
C GLU A 386 -9.12 -21.59 -43.62
N ILE A 387 -9.01 -20.50 -42.84
CA ILE A 387 -7.88 -19.56 -42.92
C ILE A 387 -6.56 -20.25 -42.53
N GLN A 388 -6.62 -21.17 -41.56
CA GLN A 388 -5.46 -21.88 -41.04
C GLN A 388 -4.79 -22.81 -42.07
N GLN A 389 -5.44 -23.20 -43.17
CA GLN A 389 -4.77 -23.92 -44.26
C GLN A 389 -3.59 -23.14 -44.88
N SER A 390 -3.53 -21.83 -44.62
CA SER A 390 -2.44 -20.93 -45.03
C SER A 390 -1.46 -20.54 -43.89
N ILE A 391 -1.74 -20.92 -42.64
CA ILE A 391 -0.99 -20.53 -41.42
C ILE A 391 -0.51 -21.77 -40.67
N GLU A 392 0.55 -21.65 -39.87
CA GLU A 392 1.06 -22.73 -39.01
C GLU A 392 -0.02 -23.26 -38.03
N LYS A 393 0.02 -24.57 -37.74
CA LYS A 393 -0.95 -25.24 -36.85
C LYS A 393 -0.83 -24.69 -35.43
N SER A 394 -1.91 -24.15 -34.87
CA SER A 394 -1.95 -23.47 -33.56
C SER A 394 -2.59 -24.37 -32.50
N ALA A 395 -1.87 -24.60 -31.41
CA ALA A 395 -2.33 -25.40 -30.27
C ALA A 395 -3.58 -24.81 -29.60
N GLU A 396 -3.65 -23.47 -29.47
CA GLU A 396 -4.80 -22.80 -28.84
C GLU A 396 -6.10 -22.99 -29.64
N LEU A 397 -6.04 -22.96 -30.98
CA LEU A 397 -7.20 -23.20 -31.83
C LEU A 397 -7.66 -24.66 -31.76
N THR A 398 -6.75 -25.62 -31.80
CA THR A 398 -7.09 -27.05 -31.65
C THR A 398 -7.67 -27.34 -30.27
N TYR A 399 -7.22 -26.62 -29.23
CA TYR A 399 -7.81 -26.70 -27.89
C TYR A 399 -9.27 -26.23 -27.86
N LEU A 400 -9.60 -25.09 -28.51
CA LEU A 400 -10.99 -24.63 -28.58
C LEU A 400 -11.91 -25.64 -29.30
N HIS A 401 -11.41 -26.33 -30.33
CA HIS A 401 -12.13 -27.43 -30.98
C HIS A 401 -12.39 -28.60 -30.02
N ALA A 402 -11.40 -28.95 -29.18
CA ALA A 402 -11.56 -30.00 -28.18
C ALA A 402 -12.61 -29.62 -27.12
N VAL A 403 -12.58 -28.36 -26.62
CA VAL A 403 -13.56 -27.85 -25.65
C VAL A 403 -14.96 -27.82 -26.24
N LEU A 404 -15.12 -27.39 -27.50
CA LEU A 404 -16.42 -27.40 -28.18
C LEU A 404 -16.94 -28.83 -28.40
N ALA A 405 -16.08 -29.77 -28.80
CA ALA A 405 -16.42 -31.18 -28.94
C ALA A 405 -16.90 -31.79 -27.60
N MET A 406 -16.25 -31.43 -26.50
CA MET A 406 -16.65 -31.83 -25.15
C MET A 406 -18.01 -31.22 -24.76
N LYS A 407 -18.22 -29.92 -24.96
CA LYS A 407 -19.50 -29.23 -24.68
C LYS A 407 -20.66 -29.78 -25.53
N LYS A 408 -20.39 -30.26 -26.75
CA LYS A 408 -21.34 -30.94 -27.64
C LYS A 408 -21.51 -32.44 -27.35
N ASN A 409 -20.89 -32.97 -26.29
CA ASN A 409 -20.93 -34.39 -25.90
C ASN A 409 -20.55 -35.37 -27.05
N LYS A 410 -19.51 -35.03 -27.83
CA LYS A 410 -18.93 -35.96 -28.83
C LYS A 410 -18.22 -37.14 -28.16
N ARG A 411 -17.76 -38.13 -28.96
CA ARG A 411 -17.12 -39.35 -28.44
C ARG A 411 -15.86 -39.02 -27.64
N GLN A 412 -15.65 -39.71 -26.51
CA GLN A 412 -14.50 -39.48 -25.62
C GLN A 412 -13.14 -39.66 -26.32
N GLU A 413 -13.03 -40.64 -27.22
CA GLU A 413 -11.80 -40.91 -28.00
C GLU A 413 -11.42 -39.71 -28.89
N GLU A 414 -12.40 -39.10 -29.56
CA GLU A 414 -12.18 -37.94 -30.44
C GLU A 414 -11.66 -36.72 -29.66
N VAL A 415 -12.19 -36.48 -28.45
CA VAL A 415 -11.75 -35.38 -27.58
C VAL A 415 -10.32 -35.62 -27.08
N ILE A 416 -10.00 -36.87 -26.69
CA ILE A 416 -8.66 -37.26 -26.23
C ILE A 416 -7.63 -37.09 -27.33
N ASP A 417 -7.94 -37.49 -28.57
CA ASP A 417 -7.05 -37.34 -29.72
C ASP A 417 -6.77 -35.87 -30.04
N LEU A 418 -7.79 -35.01 -30.00
CA LEU A 418 -7.62 -33.57 -30.18
C LEU A 418 -6.73 -32.96 -29.09
N LEU A 419 -6.96 -33.31 -27.82
CA LEU A 419 -6.15 -32.79 -26.72
C LEU A 419 -4.69 -33.32 -26.78
N ASN A 420 -4.48 -34.54 -27.27
CA ASN A 420 -3.15 -35.11 -27.48
C ASN A 420 -2.37 -34.31 -28.54
N ASP A 421 -3.06 -33.98 -29.63
CA ASP A 421 -2.53 -33.17 -30.74
C ASP A 421 -2.21 -31.74 -30.28
N VAL A 422 -3.01 -31.15 -29.37
CA VAL A 422 -2.71 -29.87 -28.70
C VAL A 422 -1.41 -29.96 -27.91
N LEU A 423 -1.21 -31.02 -27.11
CA LEU A 423 0.00 -31.17 -26.31
C LEU A 423 1.25 -31.35 -27.20
N ASP A 424 1.17 -32.15 -28.26
CA ASP A 424 2.31 -32.37 -29.17
C ASP A 424 2.68 -31.09 -29.92
N THR A 425 1.68 -30.39 -30.45
CA THR A 425 1.91 -29.10 -31.11
C THR A 425 2.47 -28.07 -30.14
N HIS A 426 1.96 -27.96 -28.91
CA HIS A 426 2.47 -27.00 -27.92
C HIS A 426 3.90 -27.32 -27.46
N LEU A 427 4.19 -28.58 -27.12
CA LEU A 427 5.50 -28.99 -26.60
C LEU A 427 6.60 -28.98 -27.67
N SER A 428 6.28 -29.21 -28.95
CA SER A 428 7.27 -29.11 -30.04
C SER A 428 7.94 -27.74 -30.12
N HIS A 429 7.26 -26.67 -29.69
CA HIS A 429 7.81 -25.31 -29.65
C HIS A 429 8.85 -25.10 -28.53
N LEU A 430 9.01 -26.05 -27.60
CA LEU A 430 9.89 -25.97 -26.44
C LEU A 430 11.21 -26.74 -26.61
N GLU A 431 11.28 -27.73 -27.50
CA GLU A 431 12.40 -28.68 -27.59
C GLU A 431 13.76 -28.01 -27.87
N ASP A 432 13.74 -26.88 -28.60
CA ASP A 432 14.96 -26.16 -29.00
C ASP A 432 15.32 -24.97 -28.08
N LEU A 433 14.53 -24.68 -27.05
CA LEU A 433 14.67 -23.46 -26.23
C LEU A 433 15.39 -23.72 -24.90
N PRO A 434 16.43 -22.93 -24.54
CA PRO A 434 17.01 -22.97 -23.20
C PRO A 434 16.04 -22.47 -22.14
N LEU A 435 16.22 -22.92 -20.89
CA LEU A 435 15.50 -22.35 -19.76
C LEU A 435 15.82 -20.85 -19.64
N GLY A 436 14.79 -20.03 -19.73
CA GLY A 436 14.90 -18.59 -19.76
C GLY A 436 13.53 -17.94 -19.82
N ILE A 437 13.50 -16.61 -19.92
CA ILE A 437 12.26 -15.84 -19.96
C ILE A 437 11.35 -16.29 -21.11
N GLN A 438 11.91 -16.46 -22.31
CA GLN A 438 11.16 -16.93 -23.49
C GLN A 438 10.63 -18.35 -23.30
N TYR A 439 11.34 -19.20 -22.57
CA TYR A 439 10.86 -20.54 -22.24
C TYR A 439 9.63 -20.49 -21.34
N PHE A 440 9.61 -19.63 -20.32
CA PHE A 440 8.42 -19.44 -19.47
C PHE A 440 7.23 -18.88 -20.25
N GLU A 441 7.47 -17.93 -21.17
CA GLU A 441 6.44 -17.37 -22.05
C GLU A 441 5.81 -18.45 -22.94
N LYS A 442 6.62 -19.36 -23.49
CA LYS A 442 6.15 -20.44 -24.39
C LYS A 442 5.61 -21.65 -23.66
N LEU A 443 6.16 -22.00 -22.49
CA LEU A 443 5.70 -23.12 -21.68
C LEU A 443 4.24 -22.95 -21.31
N ASN A 444 3.86 -21.73 -20.93
CA ASN A 444 2.50 -21.37 -20.50
C ASN A 444 1.88 -22.39 -19.52
N PRO A 445 2.38 -22.45 -18.27
CA PRO A 445 1.88 -23.39 -17.27
C PRO A 445 0.36 -23.34 -17.07
N ASP A 446 -0.27 -22.16 -17.06
CA ASP A 446 -1.72 -22.04 -16.88
C ASP A 446 -2.49 -22.76 -17.99
N PHE A 447 -2.11 -22.55 -19.25
CA PHE A 447 -2.75 -23.24 -20.39
C PHE A 447 -2.59 -24.76 -20.33
N LEU A 448 -1.40 -25.25 -19.94
CA LEU A 448 -1.19 -26.69 -19.73
C LEU A 448 -2.04 -27.23 -18.58
N LEU A 449 -2.19 -26.48 -17.49
CA LEU A 449 -3.05 -26.86 -16.37
C LEU A 449 -4.53 -26.89 -16.79
N GLU A 450 -5.00 -25.96 -17.62
CA GLU A 450 -6.36 -26.01 -18.17
C GLU A 450 -6.62 -27.30 -18.96
N ILE A 451 -5.69 -27.64 -19.86
CA ILE A 451 -5.74 -28.89 -20.62
C ILE A 451 -5.82 -30.09 -19.66
N ILE A 452 -4.95 -30.12 -18.64
CA ILE A 452 -4.91 -31.19 -17.64
C ILE A 452 -6.22 -31.26 -16.84
N THR A 453 -6.83 -30.12 -16.48
CA THR A 453 -8.12 -30.13 -15.78
C THR A 453 -9.25 -30.71 -16.60
N GLU A 454 -9.30 -30.42 -17.91
CA GLU A 454 -10.30 -31.02 -18.80
C GLU A 454 -10.08 -32.53 -18.97
N TYR A 455 -8.82 -32.94 -19.00
CA TYR A 455 -8.44 -34.33 -19.03
C TYR A 455 -8.80 -35.11 -17.74
N LEU A 456 -8.76 -34.47 -16.56
CA LEU A 456 -9.13 -35.11 -15.29
C LEU A 456 -10.59 -35.57 -15.26
N ASN A 457 -11.47 -34.91 -16.02
CA ASN A 457 -12.88 -35.32 -16.13
C ASN A 457 -13.05 -36.73 -16.73
N PHE A 458 -12.03 -37.23 -17.44
CA PHE A 458 -12.04 -38.56 -18.08
C PHE A 458 -11.24 -39.62 -17.27
N CYS A 459 -10.65 -39.24 -16.13
CA CYS A 459 -9.87 -40.14 -15.29
C CYS A 459 -10.74 -40.88 -14.25
N PRO A 460 -10.38 -42.12 -13.87
CA PRO A 460 -11.08 -42.84 -12.81
C PRO A 460 -10.92 -42.14 -11.45
N MET A 461 -12.02 -42.07 -10.69
CA MET A 461 -12.09 -41.42 -9.36
C MET A 461 -11.45 -42.26 -8.24
N GLN A 462 -11.15 -43.54 -8.47
CA GLN A 462 -10.54 -44.44 -7.49
C GLN A 462 -9.08 -44.74 -7.85
N PRO A 463 -8.19 -44.87 -6.86
CA PRO A 463 -6.79 -45.19 -7.09
C PRO A 463 -6.63 -46.62 -7.64
N ALA A 464 -5.65 -46.80 -8.53
CA ALA A 464 -5.32 -48.12 -9.05
C ALA A 464 -4.70 -49.01 -7.95
N SER A 465 -5.00 -50.31 -7.98
CA SER A 465 -4.36 -51.27 -7.07
C SER A 465 -2.84 -51.34 -7.33
N PRO A 466 -2.01 -51.54 -6.29
CA PRO A 466 -0.56 -51.64 -6.45
C PRO A 466 -0.18 -52.71 -7.49
N GLY A 467 0.47 -52.29 -8.57
CA GLY A 467 0.96 -53.19 -9.64
C GLY A 467 0.09 -53.31 -10.90
N GLN A 468 -1.05 -52.63 -11.00
CA GLN A 468 -1.78 -52.53 -12.27
C GLN A 468 -1.05 -51.62 -13.29
N PRO A 469 -1.08 -51.94 -14.60
CA PRO A 469 -0.47 -51.08 -15.61
C PRO A 469 -1.19 -49.72 -15.67
N LEU A 470 -0.42 -48.63 -15.51
CA LEU A 470 -0.92 -47.27 -15.66
C LEU A 470 -1.62 -47.09 -17.02
N SER A 471 -2.76 -46.40 -17.01
CA SER A 471 -3.40 -45.99 -18.26
C SER A 471 -2.44 -45.10 -19.08
N PRO A 472 -2.42 -45.22 -20.43
CA PRO A 472 -1.58 -44.39 -21.29
C PRO A 472 -1.79 -42.88 -21.06
N LEU A 473 -3.01 -42.50 -20.67
CA LEU A 473 -3.43 -41.14 -20.32
C LEU A 473 -2.71 -40.63 -19.07
N LEU A 474 -2.71 -41.41 -17.97
CA LEU A 474 -2.03 -41.06 -16.72
C LEU A 474 -0.52 -40.88 -16.90
N ARG A 475 0.10 -41.69 -17.76
CA ARG A 475 1.54 -41.56 -18.08
C ARG A 475 1.85 -40.24 -18.78
N ARG A 476 1.00 -39.81 -19.72
CA ARG A 476 1.18 -38.55 -20.44
C ARG A 476 0.96 -37.34 -19.50
N PHE A 477 -0.04 -37.38 -18.61
CA PHE A 477 -0.23 -36.34 -17.57
C PHE A 477 0.98 -36.19 -16.69
N THR A 478 1.53 -37.31 -16.25
CA THR A 478 2.68 -37.34 -15.36
C THR A 478 3.87 -36.64 -16.01
N SER A 479 4.16 -36.92 -17.30
CA SER A 479 5.26 -36.27 -18.04
C SER A 479 5.09 -34.75 -18.15
N VAL A 480 3.88 -34.28 -18.50
CA VAL A 480 3.59 -32.84 -18.64
C VAL A 480 3.67 -32.14 -17.29
N LEU A 481 3.03 -32.70 -16.25
CA LEU A 481 3.07 -32.15 -14.89
C LEU A 481 4.48 -32.17 -14.29
N GLU A 482 5.26 -33.23 -14.50
CA GLU A 482 6.66 -33.29 -14.06
C GLU A 482 7.51 -32.21 -14.75
N THR A 483 7.23 -31.90 -16.01
CA THR A 483 7.88 -30.79 -16.72
C THR A 483 7.53 -29.44 -16.10
N ILE A 484 6.26 -29.21 -15.75
CA ILE A 484 5.80 -27.98 -15.09
C ILE A 484 6.39 -27.87 -13.68
N VAL A 485 6.29 -28.90 -12.85
CA VAL A 485 6.78 -28.89 -11.46
C VAL A 485 8.31 -28.77 -11.41
N ARG A 486 9.03 -29.33 -12.38
CA ARG A 486 10.49 -29.16 -12.48
C ARG A 486 10.88 -27.73 -12.82
N THR A 487 10.10 -27.05 -13.67
CA THR A 487 10.43 -25.71 -14.19
C THR A 487 9.86 -24.58 -13.32
N VAL A 488 8.68 -24.79 -12.74
CA VAL A 488 7.92 -23.85 -11.90
C VAL A 488 7.42 -24.58 -10.64
N PRO A 489 8.33 -24.99 -9.73
CA PRO A 489 7.94 -25.67 -8.48
C PRO A 489 7.09 -24.82 -7.54
N GLY A 490 7.18 -23.48 -7.63
CA GLY A 490 6.37 -22.55 -6.84
C GLY A 490 4.87 -22.54 -7.20
N LEU A 491 4.48 -23.18 -8.30
CA LEU A 491 3.09 -23.28 -8.72
C LEU A 491 2.37 -24.39 -7.95
N LEU A 492 1.79 -24.04 -6.79
CA LEU A 492 1.16 -24.99 -5.87
C LEU A 492 0.05 -25.84 -6.52
N GLN A 493 -0.73 -25.27 -7.45
CA GLN A 493 -1.77 -26.00 -8.17
C GLN A 493 -1.18 -27.17 -8.98
N ALA A 494 -0.02 -26.98 -9.62
CA ALA A 494 0.65 -28.04 -10.38
C ALA A 494 1.21 -29.12 -9.44
N VAL A 495 1.78 -28.73 -8.29
CA VAL A 495 2.29 -29.66 -7.26
C VAL A 495 1.14 -30.47 -6.64
N PHE A 496 -0.01 -29.86 -6.41
CA PHE A 496 -1.21 -30.55 -5.95
C PHE A 496 -1.74 -31.54 -7.00
N LEU A 497 -1.82 -31.13 -8.27
CA LEU A 497 -2.30 -31.98 -9.36
C LEU A 497 -1.38 -33.17 -9.61
N ILE A 498 -0.06 -33.01 -9.55
CA ILE A 498 0.86 -34.15 -9.63
C ILE A 498 0.67 -35.09 -8.43
N ALA A 499 0.43 -34.57 -7.22
CA ALA A 499 0.15 -35.41 -6.07
C ALA A 499 -1.14 -36.23 -6.24
N LYS A 500 -2.20 -35.61 -6.78
CA LYS A 500 -3.46 -36.28 -7.12
C LYS A 500 -3.26 -37.37 -8.17
N VAL A 501 -2.50 -37.10 -9.22
CA VAL A 501 -2.17 -38.10 -10.25
C VAL A 501 -1.33 -39.24 -9.68
N LYS A 502 -0.35 -38.95 -8.82
CA LYS A 502 0.46 -39.98 -8.15
C LYS A 502 -0.38 -40.85 -7.22
N TYR A 503 -1.31 -40.25 -6.47
CA TYR A 503 -2.28 -40.98 -5.65
C TYR A 503 -3.17 -41.89 -6.51
N LEU A 504 -3.74 -41.38 -7.61
CA LEU A 504 -4.54 -42.19 -8.54
C LEU A 504 -3.73 -43.31 -9.21
N SER A 505 -2.44 -43.10 -9.42
CA SER A 505 -1.53 -44.12 -9.94
C SER A 505 -1.11 -45.19 -8.93
N GLY A 506 -1.52 -45.06 -7.65
CA GLY A 506 -1.14 -45.97 -6.58
C GLY A 506 0.21 -45.68 -5.93
N ASP A 507 0.91 -44.61 -6.33
CA ASP A 507 2.17 -44.16 -5.73
C ASP A 507 1.90 -43.20 -4.57
N ILE A 508 1.54 -43.81 -3.42
CA ILE A 508 1.12 -43.08 -2.22
C ILE A 508 2.29 -42.30 -1.59
N GLU A 509 3.52 -42.81 -1.68
CA GLU A 509 4.70 -42.13 -1.14
C GLU A 509 5.03 -40.85 -1.92
N ALA A 510 5.01 -40.91 -3.26
CA ALA A 510 5.21 -39.71 -4.07
C ALA A 510 4.05 -38.70 -3.91
N ALA A 511 2.82 -39.18 -3.73
CA ALA A 511 1.68 -38.32 -3.42
C ALA A 511 1.86 -37.58 -2.08
N TYR A 512 2.24 -38.32 -1.03
CA TYR A 512 2.51 -37.76 0.30
C TYR A 512 3.62 -36.71 0.26
N ASN A 513 4.75 -37.00 -0.39
CA ASN A 513 5.88 -36.07 -0.47
C ASN A 513 5.52 -34.76 -1.21
N ASN A 514 4.74 -34.84 -2.29
CA ASN A 514 4.29 -33.66 -3.01
C ASN A 514 3.24 -32.86 -2.22
N LEU A 515 2.35 -33.55 -1.49
CA LEU A 515 1.39 -32.88 -0.59
C LEU A 515 2.06 -32.18 0.58
N GLN A 516 3.07 -32.82 1.18
CA GLN A 516 3.84 -32.19 2.26
C GLN A 516 4.52 -30.92 1.76
N ARG A 517 5.12 -30.95 0.56
CA ARG A 517 5.66 -29.73 -0.08
C ARG A 517 4.59 -28.66 -0.27
N CYS A 518 3.39 -29.01 -0.75
CA CYS A 518 2.29 -28.04 -0.87
C CYS A 518 1.96 -27.38 0.47
N LEU A 519 1.88 -28.17 1.55
CA LEU A 519 1.51 -27.70 2.89
C LEU A 519 2.62 -26.94 3.61
N GLU A 520 3.90 -27.24 3.33
CA GLU A 520 5.05 -26.45 3.80
C GLU A 520 5.02 -25.01 3.25
N HIS A 521 4.62 -24.85 1.99
CA HIS A 521 4.47 -23.53 1.37
C HIS A 521 3.16 -22.82 1.74
N SER A 522 2.04 -23.55 1.80
CA SER A 522 0.75 -23.00 2.19
C SER A 522 0.00 -23.94 3.14
N PRO A 523 0.12 -23.72 4.47
CA PRO A 523 -0.59 -24.51 5.47
C PRO A 523 -2.12 -24.39 5.36
N SER A 524 -2.62 -23.33 4.70
CA SER A 524 -4.05 -23.06 4.51
C SER A 524 -4.64 -23.73 3.25
N TYR A 525 -3.87 -24.50 2.49
CA TYR A 525 -4.33 -25.09 1.23
C TYR A 525 -5.28 -26.28 1.46
N ALA A 526 -6.59 -26.01 1.53
CA ALA A 526 -7.62 -26.98 1.93
C ALA A 526 -7.66 -28.24 1.05
N ASP A 527 -7.51 -28.12 -0.27
CA ASP A 527 -7.54 -29.28 -1.18
C ASP A 527 -6.38 -30.26 -0.91
N ALA A 528 -5.22 -29.75 -0.48
CA ALA A 528 -4.09 -30.61 -0.10
C ALA A 528 -4.36 -31.34 1.21
N HIS A 529 -4.97 -30.68 2.20
CA HIS A 529 -5.38 -31.35 3.44
C HIS A 529 -6.45 -32.41 3.19
N LEU A 530 -7.38 -32.17 2.25
CA LEU A 530 -8.39 -33.14 1.85
C LEU A 530 -7.77 -34.38 1.19
N LEU A 531 -6.86 -34.18 0.22
CA LEU A 531 -6.15 -35.30 -0.41
C LEU A 531 -5.22 -36.01 0.58
N MET A 532 -4.63 -35.28 1.54
CA MET A 532 -3.84 -35.88 2.62
C MET A 532 -4.70 -36.76 3.53
N ALA A 533 -5.93 -36.34 3.85
CA ALA A 533 -6.89 -37.16 4.58
C ALA A 533 -7.25 -38.44 3.81
N GLN A 534 -7.46 -38.36 2.48
CA GLN A 534 -7.68 -39.54 1.63
C GLN A 534 -6.47 -40.48 1.61
N VAL A 535 -5.24 -39.93 1.54
CA VAL A 535 -4.01 -40.70 1.65
C VAL A 535 -3.93 -41.42 3.00
N TYR A 536 -4.22 -40.74 4.11
CA TYR A 536 -4.22 -41.36 5.43
C TYR A 536 -5.33 -42.41 5.61
N LEU A 537 -6.49 -42.19 5.01
CA LEU A 537 -7.58 -43.18 4.96
C LEU A 537 -7.11 -44.45 4.24
N SER A 538 -6.47 -44.31 3.07
CA SER A 538 -5.92 -45.44 2.31
C SER A 538 -4.79 -46.20 3.02
N GLN A 539 -4.14 -45.55 4.00
CA GLN A 539 -3.08 -46.14 4.84
C GLN A 539 -3.59 -46.62 6.21
N GLU A 540 -4.91 -46.57 6.47
CA GLU A 540 -5.53 -46.91 7.76
C GLU A 540 -4.98 -46.08 8.96
N LYS A 541 -4.48 -44.86 8.70
CA LYS A 541 -3.95 -43.94 9.71
C LYS A 541 -5.02 -42.99 10.22
N TYR A 542 -5.98 -43.54 10.96
CA TYR A 542 -7.21 -42.87 11.38
C TYR A 542 -7.02 -41.56 12.18
N LYS A 543 -6.03 -41.50 13.08
CA LYS A 543 -5.75 -40.30 13.90
C LYS A 543 -5.29 -39.10 13.07
N LEU A 544 -4.40 -39.34 12.12
CA LEU A 544 -3.86 -38.30 11.24
C LEU A 544 -4.90 -37.85 10.21
N CYS A 545 -5.74 -38.78 9.73
CA CYS A 545 -6.88 -38.48 8.87
C CYS A 545 -7.83 -37.46 9.54
N SER A 546 -8.23 -37.71 10.79
CA SER A 546 -9.08 -36.79 11.57
C SER A 546 -8.45 -35.40 11.75
N GLN A 547 -7.14 -35.32 12.02
CA GLN A 547 -6.44 -34.03 12.15
C GLN A 547 -6.40 -33.25 10.83
N SER A 548 -6.07 -33.91 9.71
CA SER A 548 -6.08 -33.27 8.39
C SER A 548 -7.49 -32.79 7.99
N LEU A 549 -8.54 -33.53 8.37
CA LEU A 549 -9.93 -33.12 8.14
C LEU A 549 -10.32 -31.89 8.98
N GLU A 550 -9.96 -31.86 10.26
CA GLU A 550 -10.19 -30.69 11.14
C GLU A 550 -9.51 -29.43 10.56
N LEU A 551 -8.25 -29.56 10.11
CA LEU A 551 -7.51 -28.46 9.48
C LEU A 551 -8.15 -28.03 8.16
N CYS A 552 -8.54 -28.98 7.31
CA CYS A 552 -9.25 -28.67 6.05
C CYS A 552 -10.50 -27.83 6.30
N LEU A 553 -11.35 -28.25 7.26
CA LEU A 553 -12.59 -27.56 7.62
C LEU A 553 -12.35 -26.18 8.24
N SER A 554 -11.19 -25.96 8.87
CA SER A 554 -10.82 -24.65 9.42
C SER A 554 -10.42 -23.61 8.36
N TYR A 555 -9.90 -24.05 7.20
CA TYR A 555 -9.29 -23.16 6.20
C TYR A 555 -10.17 -22.84 4.99
N ASP A 556 -10.90 -23.80 4.43
CA ASP A 556 -11.84 -23.53 3.32
C ASP A 556 -12.92 -24.62 3.22
N PHE A 557 -14.14 -24.21 2.88
CA PHE A 557 -15.32 -25.07 2.94
C PHE A 557 -15.75 -25.50 1.54
N LYS A 558 -15.61 -26.80 1.22
CA LYS A 558 -16.04 -27.39 -0.06
C LYS A 558 -17.02 -28.55 0.14
N HIS A 559 -17.95 -28.73 -0.81
CA HIS A 559 -18.86 -29.88 -0.87
C HIS A 559 -18.14 -31.24 -0.89
N GLU A 560 -16.90 -31.28 -1.41
CA GLU A 560 -16.08 -32.49 -1.43
C GLU A 560 -15.65 -32.93 -0.03
N ALA A 561 -15.40 -31.99 0.89
CA ALA A 561 -15.08 -32.29 2.29
C ALA A 561 -16.25 -32.99 2.99
N ALA A 562 -17.50 -32.61 2.67
CA ALA A 562 -18.68 -33.25 3.22
C ALA A 562 -18.83 -34.72 2.78
N LYS A 563 -18.43 -35.06 1.55
CA LYS A 563 -18.45 -36.44 1.06
C LYS A 563 -17.38 -37.29 1.74
N VAL A 564 -16.15 -36.77 1.84
CA VAL A 564 -15.07 -37.46 2.55
C VAL A 564 -15.40 -37.62 4.04
N LEU A 565 -16.07 -36.64 4.64
CA LEU A 565 -16.57 -36.76 6.02
C LEU A 565 -17.66 -37.83 6.14
N GLN A 566 -18.56 -37.98 5.16
CA GLN A 566 -19.56 -39.06 5.15
C GLN A 566 -18.92 -40.44 5.01
N ASP A 567 -17.93 -40.58 4.13
CA ASP A 567 -17.17 -41.82 3.97
C ASP A 567 -16.41 -42.16 5.28
N ALA A 568 -15.80 -41.15 5.91
CA ALA A 568 -15.19 -41.29 7.24
C ALA A 568 -16.23 -41.64 8.32
N ILE A 569 -17.42 -41.04 8.35
CA ILE A 569 -18.46 -41.42 9.32
C ILE A 569 -18.86 -42.90 9.16
N HIS A 570 -18.91 -43.41 7.93
CA HIS A 570 -19.21 -44.82 7.68
C HIS A 570 -18.09 -45.73 8.16
N GLU A 571 -16.83 -45.43 7.81
CA GLU A 571 -15.67 -46.25 8.18
C GLU A 571 -15.33 -46.18 9.68
N PHE A 572 -15.56 -45.04 10.32
CA PHE A 572 -15.28 -44.84 11.75
C PHE A 572 -16.42 -45.29 12.67
N SER A 573 -17.54 -45.75 12.13
CA SER A 573 -18.67 -46.24 12.93
C SER A 573 -18.27 -47.45 13.79
N GLY A 574 -18.44 -47.35 15.11
CA GLY A 574 -18.04 -48.38 16.07
C GLY A 574 -16.57 -48.32 16.52
N THR A 575 -15.80 -47.31 16.10
CA THR A 575 -14.41 -47.09 16.54
C THR A 575 -14.31 -46.13 17.73
N SER A 576 -13.20 -46.14 18.47
CA SER A 576 -12.99 -45.21 19.61
C SER A 576 -12.87 -43.73 19.19
N GLU A 577 -12.69 -43.45 17.90
CA GLU A 577 -12.51 -42.09 17.35
C GLU A 577 -13.79 -41.56 16.68
N GLU A 578 -14.90 -42.32 16.67
CA GLU A 578 -16.21 -41.92 16.12
C GLU A 578 -16.69 -40.55 16.66
N LEU A 579 -16.39 -40.30 17.94
CA LEU A 579 -16.78 -39.07 18.64
C LEU A 579 -16.03 -37.83 18.17
N ARG A 580 -14.77 -37.96 17.73
CA ARG A 580 -14.02 -36.82 17.16
C ARG A 580 -14.56 -36.47 15.77
N VAL A 581 -14.93 -37.47 14.97
CA VAL A 581 -15.55 -37.26 13.65
C VAL A 581 -16.93 -36.61 13.80
N THR A 582 -17.71 -36.98 14.83
CA THR A 582 -19.01 -36.32 15.12
C THR A 582 -18.85 -34.91 15.65
N ILE A 583 -17.80 -34.59 16.42
CA ILE A 583 -17.48 -33.19 16.78
C ILE A 583 -17.14 -32.37 15.53
N ALA A 584 -16.29 -32.89 14.64
CA ALA A 584 -15.96 -32.22 13.37
C ALA A 584 -17.21 -32.02 12.48
N ASN A 585 -18.14 -32.98 12.48
CA ASN A 585 -19.42 -32.87 11.78
C ASN A 585 -20.37 -31.85 12.43
N ALA A 586 -20.35 -31.72 13.76
CA ALA A 586 -21.10 -30.69 14.46
C ALA A 586 -20.55 -29.29 14.12
N ASP A 587 -19.22 -29.14 14.03
CA ASP A 587 -18.58 -27.90 13.56
C ASP A 587 -18.97 -27.56 12.11
N LEU A 588 -19.02 -28.56 11.23
CA LEU A 588 -19.54 -28.41 9.87
C LEU A 588 -20.98 -27.86 9.87
N ALA A 589 -21.86 -28.40 10.71
CA ALA A 589 -23.25 -27.95 10.83
C ALA A 589 -23.36 -26.53 11.41
N LEU A 590 -22.53 -26.15 12.38
CA LEU A 590 -22.48 -24.78 12.93
C LEU A 590 -22.08 -23.75 11.87
N VAL A 591 -21.10 -24.07 11.02
CA VAL A 591 -20.63 -23.20 9.94
C VAL A 591 -21.69 -23.05 8.84
N GLN A 592 -22.47 -24.10 8.57
CA GLN A 592 -23.65 -24.03 7.69
C GLN A 592 -24.80 -23.20 8.28
N GLY A 593 -24.66 -22.71 9.51
CA GLY A 593 -25.69 -21.95 10.24
C GLY A 593 -26.76 -22.84 10.90
N ASP A 594 -26.62 -24.16 10.81
CA ASP A 594 -27.60 -25.12 11.32
C ASP A 594 -27.24 -25.58 12.75
N VAL A 595 -27.48 -24.67 13.69
CA VAL A 595 -27.17 -24.85 15.12
C VAL A 595 -27.98 -25.99 15.74
N GLU A 596 -29.22 -26.21 15.29
CA GLU A 596 -30.08 -27.30 15.78
C GLU A 596 -29.50 -28.67 15.42
N ARG A 597 -29.05 -28.82 14.17
CA ARG A 597 -28.44 -30.06 13.68
C ARG A 597 -27.14 -30.37 14.44
N ALA A 598 -26.27 -29.39 14.64
CA ALA A 598 -25.05 -29.55 15.44
C ALA A 598 -25.36 -30.03 16.88
N LEU A 599 -26.34 -29.42 17.54
CA LEU A 599 -26.74 -29.80 18.90
C LEU A 599 -27.37 -31.20 18.93
N SER A 600 -28.17 -31.58 17.93
CA SER A 600 -28.78 -32.91 17.85
C SER A 600 -27.73 -34.03 17.73
N MET A 601 -26.64 -33.79 16.98
CA MET A 601 -25.55 -34.73 16.80
C MET A 601 -24.80 -34.98 18.12
N LEU A 602 -24.58 -33.92 18.91
CA LEU A 602 -23.86 -33.98 20.17
C LEU A 602 -24.72 -34.47 21.36
N ARG A 603 -26.05 -34.43 21.25
CA ARG A 603 -26.98 -34.75 22.36
C ARG A 603 -27.03 -36.24 22.73
N ASN A 604 -26.69 -37.13 21.80
CA ASN A 604 -26.86 -38.57 21.94
C ASN A 604 -25.67 -39.28 22.63
N VAL A 605 -24.67 -38.54 23.10
CA VAL A 605 -23.44 -39.09 23.69
C VAL A 605 -23.65 -39.50 25.15
N THR A 606 -23.23 -40.73 25.50
CA THR A 606 -23.39 -41.32 26.84
C THR A 606 -22.10 -41.22 27.66
N VAL A 607 -22.21 -41.38 28.99
CA VAL A 607 -21.10 -41.21 29.95
C VAL A 607 -19.99 -42.26 29.78
N GLU A 608 -20.30 -43.43 29.19
CA GLU A 608 -19.33 -44.53 28.97
C GLU A 608 -18.43 -44.29 27.76
N GLN A 609 -18.76 -43.32 26.92
CA GLN A 609 -18.03 -43.07 25.68
C GLN A 609 -16.80 -42.15 25.90
N PRO A 610 -15.66 -42.43 25.23
CA PRO A 610 -14.50 -41.53 25.23
C PRO A 610 -14.91 -40.12 24.77
N TYR A 611 -14.33 -39.07 25.36
CA TYR A 611 -14.60 -37.66 25.01
C TYR A 611 -15.97 -37.07 25.45
N PHE A 612 -16.72 -37.72 26.35
CA PHE A 612 -17.99 -37.18 26.90
C PHE A 612 -17.87 -35.73 27.44
N ILE A 613 -16.77 -35.41 28.14
CA ILE A 613 -16.53 -34.07 28.68
C ILE A 613 -16.36 -33.06 27.54
N GLU A 614 -15.52 -33.37 26.54
CA GLU A 614 -15.26 -32.48 25.40
C GLU A 614 -16.53 -32.22 24.58
N VAL A 615 -17.38 -33.24 24.39
CA VAL A 615 -18.69 -33.08 23.75
C VAL A 615 -19.59 -32.13 24.54
N LYS A 616 -19.66 -32.28 25.87
CA LYS A 616 -20.50 -31.42 26.73
C LYS A 616 -19.96 -30.00 26.82
N GLU A 617 -18.65 -29.82 26.86
CA GLU A 617 -18.00 -28.51 26.78
C GLU A 617 -18.29 -27.84 25.43
N LYS A 618 -18.20 -28.59 24.32
CA LYS A 618 -18.55 -28.10 22.98
C LYS A 618 -20.02 -27.70 22.90
N MET A 619 -20.94 -28.49 23.44
CA MET A 619 -22.36 -28.14 23.54
C MET A 619 -22.57 -26.86 24.36
N ALA A 620 -21.90 -26.73 25.50
CA ALA A 620 -21.99 -25.55 26.34
C ALA A 620 -21.50 -24.30 25.59
N ASP A 621 -20.38 -24.41 24.87
CA ASP A 621 -19.84 -23.36 24.02
C ASP A 621 -20.82 -22.92 22.92
N ILE A 622 -21.54 -23.86 22.30
CA ILE A 622 -22.58 -23.57 21.32
C ILE A 622 -23.73 -22.78 21.97
N TYR A 623 -24.21 -23.21 23.14
CA TYR A 623 -25.28 -22.51 23.86
C TYR A 623 -24.87 -21.09 24.27
N LEU A 624 -23.62 -20.88 24.69
CA LEU A 624 -23.13 -19.58 25.13
C LEU A 624 -22.85 -18.62 23.97
N LYS A 625 -22.16 -19.08 22.91
CA LYS A 625 -21.71 -18.23 21.79
C LYS A 625 -22.80 -17.99 20.75
N HIS A 626 -23.53 -19.04 20.35
CA HIS A 626 -24.50 -18.95 19.25
C HIS A 626 -25.93 -18.64 19.73
N ARG A 627 -26.38 -19.28 20.82
CA ARG A 627 -27.73 -19.03 21.37
C ARG A 627 -27.80 -17.96 22.45
N LYS A 628 -26.67 -17.62 23.08
CA LYS A 628 -26.58 -16.70 24.24
C LYS A 628 -27.46 -17.14 25.42
N GLU A 629 -27.71 -18.45 25.54
CA GLU A 629 -28.58 -19.05 26.55
C GLU A 629 -27.77 -19.50 27.76
N LYS A 630 -27.62 -18.60 28.75
CA LYS A 630 -26.83 -18.85 29.97
C LYS A 630 -27.31 -20.06 30.77
N MET A 631 -28.62 -20.31 30.84
CA MET A 631 -29.17 -21.43 31.61
C MET A 631 -28.79 -22.79 30.99
N LEU A 632 -28.87 -22.93 29.66
CA LEU A 632 -28.50 -24.17 28.99
C LEU A 632 -27.00 -24.44 29.05
N TYR A 633 -26.18 -23.38 29.00
CA TYR A 633 -24.75 -23.45 29.28
C TYR A 633 -24.46 -24.10 30.64
N ILE A 634 -25.11 -23.63 31.72
CA ILE A 634 -24.93 -24.19 33.07
C ILE A 634 -25.42 -25.63 33.13
N THR A 635 -26.55 -25.95 32.50
CA THR A 635 -27.11 -27.32 32.57
C THR A 635 -26.13 -28.36 32.02
N CYS A 636 -25.34 -28.03 30.99
CA CYS A 636 -24.30 -28.93 30.50
C CYS A 636 -23.25 -29.24 31.58
N TYR A 637 -22.76 -28.23 32.30
CA TYR A 637 -21.78 -28.42 33.38
C TYR A 637 -22.39 -29.06 34.64
N ARG A 638 -23.67 -28.79 34.93
CA ARG A 638 -24.38 -29.44 36.03
C ARG A 638 -24.59 -30.92 35.75
N GLU A 639 -24.94 -31.30 34.52
CA GLU A 639 -25.01 -32.69 34.10
C GLU A 639 -23.65 -33.40 34.25
N ILE A 640 -22.54 -32.73 33.92
CA ILE A 640 -21.19 -33.29 34.15
C ILE A 640 -20.97 -33.55 35.67
N ALA A 641 -21.30 -32.59 36.52
CA ALA A 641 -21.14 -32.71 37.98
C ALA A 641 -22.06 -33.76 38.63
N GLU A 642 -23.30 -33.89 38.17
CA GLU A 642 -24.27 -34.88 38.66
C GLU A 642 -23.92 -36.30 38.20
N ARG A 643 -23.48 -36.46 36.95
CA ARG A 643 -23.15 -37.77 36.37
C ARG A 643 -21.77 -38.27 36.77
N MET A 644 -20.83 -37.37 37.01
CA MET A 644 -19.48 -37.67 37.49
C MET A 644 -19.14 -36.78 38.69
N PRO A 645 -19.67 -37.07 39.90
CA PRO A 645 -19.39 -36.26 41.09
C PRO A 645 -17.95 -36.48 41.56
N ASN A 646 -17.04 -35.63 41.08
CA ASN A 646 -15.63 -35.63 41.42
C ASN A 646 -15.15 -34.18 41.59
N PRO A 647 -14.00 -33.94 42.25
CA PRO A 647 -13.53 -32.58 42.48
C PRO A 647 -13.34 -31.76 41.19
N ARG A 648 -12.97 -32.42 40.07
CA ARG A 648 -12.77 -31.77 38.77
C ARG A 648 -14.08 -31.30 38.14
N SER A 649 -15.18 -32.05 38.28
CA SER A 649 -16.49 -31.69 37.71
C SER A 649 -17.16 -30.55 38.48
N PHE A 650 -17.07 -30.56 39.82
CA PHE A 650 -17.52 -29.42 40.64
C PHE A 650 -16.68 -28.17 40.39
N LEU A 651 -15.38 -28.32 40.11
CA LEU A 651 -14.50 -27.21 39.71
C LEU A 651 -14.89 -26.64 38.34
N LEU A 652 -15.17 -27.48 37.34
CA LEU A 652 -15.68 -27.05 36.04
C LEU A 652 -17.03 -26.33 36.16
N LEU A 653 -17.93 -26.82 37.04
CA LEU A 653 -19.20 -26.17 37.33
C LEU A 653 -19.01 -24.80 37.98
N GLY A 654 -18.11 -24.67 38.96
CA GLY A 654 -17.79 -23.39 39.58
C GLY A 654 -17.18 -22.39 38.59
N ASP A 655 -16.29 -22.85 37.70
CA ASP A 655 -15.69 -22.02 36.65
C ASP A 655 -16.75 -21.55 35.64
N ALA A 656 -17.69 -22.43 35.29
CA ALA A 656 -18.84 -22.08 34.47
C ALA A 656 -19.68 -20.97 35.13
N TYR A 657 -20.03 -21.09 36.41
CA TYR A 657 -20.74 -20.04 37.16
C TYR A 657 -19.95 -18.71 37.23
N MET A 658 -18.62 -18.77 37.33
CA MET A 658 -17.78 -17.57 37.27
C MET A 658 -17.78 -16.89 35.89
N ASN A 659 -17.88 -17.65 34.80
CA ASN A 659 -17.91 -17.14 33.42
C ASN A 659 -19.21 -16.38 33.09
N ILE A 660 -20.35 -16.86 33.59
CA ILE A 660 -21.66 -16.19 33.44
C ILE A 660 -21.90 -15.06 34.44
N GLN A 661 -20.92 -14.79 35.30
CA GLN A 661 -20.92 -13.73 36.32
C GLN A 661 -21.87 -13.99 37.50
N GLU A 662 -22.04 -15.25 37.90
CA GLU A 662 -22.81 -15.68 39.08
C GLU A 662 -21.87 -16.25 40.18
N PRO A 663 -21.10 -15.39 40.86
CA PRO A 663 -20.07 -15.84 41.81
C PRO A 663 -20.62 -16.46 43.10
N GLU A 664 -21.88 -16.23 43.46
CA GLU A 664 -22.49 -16.80 44.68
C GLU A 664 -22.71 -18.31 44.55
N GLU A 665 -23.28 -18.76 43.44
CA GLU A 665 -23.45 -20.19 43.13
C GLU A 665 -22.10 -20.87 42.86
N ALA A 666 -21.12 -20.14 42.30
CA ALA A 666 -19.77 -20.63 42.16
C ALA A 666 -19.12 -20.98 43.51
N ILE A 667 -19.35 -20.16 44.56
CA ILE A 667 -18.83 -20.45 45.91
C ILE A 667 -19.37 -21.78 46.41
N ILE A 668 -20.68 -22.05 46.22
CA ILE A 668 -21.30 -23.31 46.66
C ILE A 668 -20.67 -24.50 45.93
N ALA A 669 -20.50 -24.42 44.61
CA ALA A 669 -19.88 -25.47 43.82
C ALA A 669 -18.41 -25.70 44.20
N TYR A 670 -17.64 -24.63 44.44
CA TYR A 670 -16.26 -24.73 44.91
C TYR A 670 -16.15 -25.27 46.34
N GLU A 671 -17.06 -24.90 47.26
CA GLU A 671 -17.10 -25.45 48.62
C GLU A 671 -17.40 -26.95 48.61
N GLN A 672 -18.27 -27.43 47.70
CA GLN A 672 -18.52 -28.86 47.51
C GLN A 672 -17.25 -29.60 47.02
N ALA A 673 -16.51 -29.01 46.09
CA ALA A 673 -15.23 -29.55 45.65
C ALA A 673 -14.17 -29.54 46.77
N LEU A 674 -14.10 -28.47 47.57
CA LEU A 674 -13.17 -28.34 48.69
C LEU A 674 -13.50 -29.31 49.83
N ASN A 675 -14.77 -29.58 50.11
CA ASN A 675 -15.19 -30.58 51.10
C ASN A 675 -14.71 -31.99 50.72
N GLN A 676 -14.62 -32.30 49.41
CA GLN A 676 -14.05 -33.55 48.93
C GLN A 676 -12.51 -33.55 48.92
N ASN A 677 -11.87 -32.38 48.81
CA ASN A 677 -10.41 -32.23 48.89
C ASN A 677 -9.98 -31.04 49.79
N PRO A 678 -9.98 -31.18 51.13
CA PRO A 678 -9.79 -30.05 52.06
C PRO A 678 -8.40 -29.41 52.06
N LYS A 679 -7.42 -30.01 51.38
CA LYS A 679 -6.03 -29.53 51.29
C LYS A 679 -5.72 -28.85 49.96
N ASP A 680 -6.68 -28.73 49.05
CA ASP A 680 -6.49 -28.10 47.76
C ASP A 680 -6.55 -26.56 47.88
N GLY A 681 -5.37 -25.92 47.95
CA GLY A 681 -5.31 -24.46 48.01
C GLY A 681 -5.78 -23.77 46.72
N THR A 682 -5.85 -24.48 45.58
CA THR A 682 -6.30 -23.87 44.31
C THR A 682 -7.79 -23.54 44.39
N LEU A 683 -8.56 -24.43 45.04
CA LEU A 683 -9.96 -24.21 45.41
C LEU A 683 -10.10 -23.06 46.41
N ALA A 684 -9.21 -22.95 47.39
CA ALA A 684 -9.21 -21.81 48.32
C ALA A 684 -8.96 -20.46 47.61
N SER A 685 -8.06 -20.42 46.62
CA SER A 685 -7.84 -19.23 45.76
C SER A 685 -9.10 -18.86 44.96
N LYS A 686 -9.77 -19.85 44.35
CA LYS A 686 -11.00 -19.65 43.56
C LYS A 686 -12.17 -19.15 44.41
N ILE A 687 -12.38 -19.71 45.60
CA ILE A 687 -13.40 -19.26 46.56
C ILE A 687 -13.11 -17.81 47.00
N GLY A 688 -11.85 -17.50 47.35
CA GLY A 688 -11.47 -16.14 47.70
C GLY A 688 -11.73 -15.13 46.56
N LYS A 689 -11.44 -15.50 45.31
CA LYS A 689 -11.72 -14.64 44.13
C LYS A 689 -13.21 -14.44 43.91
N ALA A 690 -14.02 -15.46 44.10
CA ALA A 690 -15.48 -15.36 44.04
C ALA A 690 -16.03 -14.46 45.17
N LEU A 691 -15.48 -14.55 46.39
CA LEU A 691 -15.82 -13.66 47.52
C LEU A 691 -15.42 -12.19 47.25
N VAL A 692 -14.29 -11.96 46.56
CA VAL A 692 -13.89 -10.61 46.12
C VAL A 692 -14.85 -10.05 45.07
N LYS A 693 -15.31 -10.87 44.12
CA LYS A 693 -16.31 -10.47 43.11
C LYS A 693 -17.69 -10.17 43.72
N THR A 694 -18.08 -10.86 44.79
CA THR A 694 -19.31 -10.57 45.55
C THR A 694 -19.17 -9.36 46.49
N HIS A 695 -18.06 -8.61 46.42
CA HIS A 695 -17.74 -7.48 47.29
C HIS A 695 -17.67 -7.81 48.80
N ASN A 696 -17.59 -9.10 49.16
CA ASN A 696 -17.46 -9.58 50.53
C ASN A 696 -15.99 -9.60 51.00
N TYR A 697 -15.34 -8.44 50.94
CA TYR A 697 -13.89 -8.31 51.17
C TYR A 697 -13.42 -8.76 52.56
N SER A 698 -14.23 -8.53 53.60
CA SER A 698 -13.89 -8.94 54.97
C SER A 698 -13.82 -10.46 55.10
N LYS A 699 -14.83 -11.18 54.60
CA LYS A 699 -14.84 -12.65 54.55
C LYS A 699 -13.68 -13.18 53.70
N ALA A 700 -13.42 -12.55 52.55
CA ALA A 700 -12.30 -12.93 51.69
C ALA A 700 -10.94 -12.82 52.41
N ILE A 701 -10.67 -11.70 53.11
CA ILE A 701 -9.43 -11.51 53.87
C ILE A 701 -9.30 -12.57 54.97
N THR A 702 -10.35 -12.76 55.78
CA THR A 702 -10.32 -13.76 56.86
C THR A 702 -10.13 -15.18 56.32
N TYR A 703 -10.70 -15.46 55.15
CA TYR A 703 -10.61 -16.76 54.50
C TYR A 703 -9.20 -17.00 53.95
N TYR A 704 -8.60 -16.00 53.29
CA TYR A 704 -7.20 -16.06 52.84
C TYR A 704 -6.23 -16.19 54.01
N GLU A 705 -6.42 -15.43 55.10
CA GLU A 705 -5.57 -15.54 56.30
C GLU A 705 -5.72 -16.91 56.99
N ALA A 706 -6.93 -17.48 57.02
CA ALA A 706 -7.16 -18.82 57.57
C ALA A 706 -6.53 -19.92 56.69
N ALA A 707 -6.66 -19.81 55.36
CA ALA A 707 -6.04 -20.69 54.39
C ALA A 707 -4.49 -20.67 54.49
N LEU A 708 -3.89 -19.49 54.68
CA LEU A 708 -2.45 -19.36 54.89
C LEU A 708 -1.99 -20.00 56.22
N LYS A 709 -2.78 -19.89 57.28
CA LYS A 709 -2.48 -20.52 58.59
C LYS A 709 -2.57 -22.06 58.58
N SER A 710 -3.36 -22.64 57.69
CA SER A 710 -3.52 -24.11 57.58
C SER A 710 -2.40 -24.78 56.76
N GLY A 711 -1.38 -24.02 56.34
CA GLY A 711 -0.23 -24.52 55.59
C GLY A 711 -0.44 -24.57 54.08
N GLN A 712 -1.42 -23.85 53.53
CA GLN A 712 -1.63 -23.75 52.09
C GLN A 712 -0.63 -22.77 51.43
N GLN A 713 -0.32 -23.04 50.16
CA GLN A 713 0.85 -22.55 49.40
C GLN A 713 0.96 -21.01 49.23
N ASN A 714 2.19 -20.57 48.95
CA ASN A 714 2.62 -19.17 48.81
C ASN A 714 1.80 -18.33 47.79
N TYR A 715 1.18 -18.93 46.76
CA TYR A 715 0.33 -18.18 45.82
C TYR A 715 -0.88 -17.48 46.47
N LEU A 716 -1.36 -17.94 47.63
CA LEU A 716 -2.44 -17.27 48.37
C LEU A 716 -2.00 -15.91 48.93
N CYS A 717 -0.71 -15.73 49.22
CA CYS A 717 -0.16 -14.45 49.66
C CYS A 717 -0.30 -13.37 48.58
N TYR A 718 -0.14 -13.75 47.30
CA TYR A 718 -0.31 -12.84 46.17
C TYR A 718 -1.75 -12.35 46.07
N ASP A 719 -2.73 -13.28 46.08
CA ASP A 719 -4.16 -12.93 45.99
C ASP A 719 -4.60 -12.02 47.15
N LEU A 720 -4.12 -12.31 48.38
CA LEU A 720 -4.38 -11.46 49.56
C LEU A 720 -3.74 -10.08 49.41
N ALA A 721 -2.49 -9.99 48.96
CA ALA A 721 -1.79 -8.72 48.77
C ALA A 721 -2.44 -7.87 47.66
N GLU A 722 -2.95 -8.49 46.58
CA GLU A 722 -3.66 -7.79 45.50
C GLU A 722 -4.95 -7.17 46.03
N LEU A 723 -5.71 -7.91 46.84
CA LEU A 723 -6.91 -7.41 47.51
C LEU A 723 -6.58 -6.25 48.45
N LEU A 724 -5.53 -6.37 49.28
CA LEU A 724 -5.10 -5.31 50.18
C LEU A 724 -4.65 -4.05 49.44
N LEU A 725 -3.98 -4.19 48.29
CA LEU A 725 -3.60 -3.07 47.42
C LEU A 725 -4.84 -2.37 46.83
N LYS A 726 -5.86 -3.12 46.39
CA LYS A 726 -7.15 -2.56 45.92
C LYS A 726 -7.87 -1.79 47.02
N LEU A 727 -7.81 -2.28 48.26
CA LEU A 727 -8.36 -1.62 49.45
C LEU A 727 -7.51 -0.46 49.97
N LYS A 728 -6.38 -0.14 49.31
CA LYS A 728 -5.41 0.90 49.68
C LYS A 728 -4.72 0.67 51.04
N TRP A 729 -4.69 -0.56 51.52
CA TRP A 729 -4.00 -0.93 52.77
C TRP A 729 -2.54 -1.31 52.49
N TYR A 730 -1.76 -0.33 52.03
CA TYR A 730 -0.40 -0.53 51.49
C TYR A 730 0.56 -1.16 52.52
N ASP A 731 0.53 -0.74 53.78
CA ASP A 731 1.43 -1.26 54.82
C ASP A 731 1.19 -2.74 55.14
N LYS A 732 -0.07 -3.20 55.10
CA LYS A 732 -0.41 -4.61 55.29
C LYS A 732 -0.01 -5.43 54.07
N ALA A 733 -0.23 -4.91 52.87
CA ALA A 733 0.18 -5.55 51.62
C ALA A 733 1.71 -5.73 51.56
N GLU A 734 2.49 -4.71 51.94
CA GLU A 734 3.95 -4.77 52.02
C GLU A 734 4.41 -5.88 52.97
N LYS A 735 3.81 -5.97 54.17
CA LYS A 735 4.16 -7.00 55.17
C LYS A 735 3.86 -8.42 54.65
N VAL A 736 2.70 -8.63 54.03
CA VAL A 736 2.30 -9.94 53.47
C VAL A 736 3.26 -10.36 52.36
N LEU A 737 3.60 -9.45 51.43
CA LEU A 737 4.51 -9.74 50.33
C LEU A 737 5.95 -9.99 50.80
N ARG A 738 6.45 -9.19 51.74
CA ARG A 738 7.79 -9.42 52.32
C ARG A 738 7.85 -10.75 53.06
N HIS A 739 6.82 -11.11 53.81
CA HIS A 739 6.78 -12.41 54.49
C HIS A 739 6.80 -13.56 53.49
N SER A 740 6.04 -13.46 52.40
CA SER A 740 6.06 -14.45 51.31
C SER A 740 7.45 -14.60 50.70
N LEU A 741 8.22 -13.52 50.58
CA LEU A 741 9.57 -13.52 49.99
C LEU A 741 10.69 -13.92 50.97
N THR A 742 10.38 -14.17 52.25
CA THR A 742 11.39 -14.51 53.29
C THR A 742 11.68 -16.01 53.46
N HIS A 743 11.30 -16.85 52.51
CA HIS A 743 11.59 -18.29 52.54
C HIS A 743 12.99 -18.61 51.98
N GLU A 744 13.55 -19.79 52.27
CA GLU A 744 14.82 -20.22 51.66
C GLU A 744 14.68 -20.24 50.12
N PRO A 745 15.73 -19.93 49.35
CA PRO A 745 15.67 -19.91 47.89
C PRO A 745 15.42 -21.33 47.36
N VAL A 746 14.15 -21.70 47.24
CA VAL A 746 13.72 -22.96 46.67
C VAL A 746 13.88 -22.86 45.15
N ASN A 747 14.68 -23.75 44.56
CA ASN A 747 15.01 -23.71 43.14
C ASN A 747 13.92 -24.30 42.23
N GLU A 748 12.72 -24.52 42.76
CA GLU A 748 11.56 -25.04 42.03
C GLU A 748 10.99 -23.98 41.09
N LEU A 749 10.62 -24.37 39.87
CA LEU A 749 10.14 -23.46 38.84
C LEU A 749 8.87 -22.69 39.26
N SER A 750 7.95 -23.35 39.97
CA SER A 750 6.72 -22.75 40.50
C SER A 750 7.00 -21.64 41.52
N ALA A 751 7.92 -21.87 42.46
CA ALA A 751 8.31 -20.88 43.46
C ALA A 751 8.95 -19.65 42.81
N LEU A 752 9.84 -19.83 41.82
CA LEU A 752 10.46 -18.73 41.08
C LEU A 752 9.43 -17.87 40.30
N MET A 753 8.39 -18.50 39.75
CA MET A 753 7.28 -17.79 39.09
C MET A 753 6.45 -16.96 40.09
N GLU A 754 6.18 -17.52 41.27
CA GLU A 754 5.43 -16.85 42.33
C GLU A 754 6.20 -15.67 42.93
N ASP A 755 7.50 -15.82 43.14
CA ASP A 755 8.37 -14.75 43.62
C ASP A 755 8.48 -13.60 42.61
N GLY A 756 8.60 -13.93 41.32
CA GLY A 756 8.59 -12.94 40.25
C GLY A 756 7.31 -12.10 40.27
N ARG A 757 6.14 -12.74 40.39
CA ARG A 757 4.84 -12.05 40.47
C ARG A 757 4.71 -11.21 41.76
N SER A 758 5.17 -11.74 42.88
CA SER A 758 5.11 -11.07 44.18
C SER A 758 6.00 -9.82 44.21
N GLN A 759 7.18 -9.86 43.59
CA GLN A 759 8.06 -8.70 43.44
C GLN A 759 7.47 -7.60 42.55
N VAL A 760 6.77 -7.97 41.46
CA VAL A 760 6.03 -6.99 40.63
C VAL A 760 4.93 -6.31 41.42
N LEU A 761 4.17 -7.08 42.21
CA LEU A 761 3.11 -6.52 43.04
C LEU A 761 3.67 -5.62 44.15
N LEU A 762 4.80 -5.99 44.74
CA LEU A 762 5.52 -5.19 45.73
C LEU A 762 5.99 -3.85 45.13
N ALA A 763 6.50 -3.86 43.90
CA ALA A 763 6.85 -2.63 43.19
C ALA A 763 5.63 -1.72 42.96
N LYS A 764 4.47 -2.28 42.62
CA LYS A 764 3.21 -1.53 42.51
C LYS A 764 2.81 -0.91 43.86
N VAL A 765 2.97 -1.63 44.98
CA VAL A 765 2.76 -1.09 46.33
C VAL A 765 3.70 0.10 46.60
N TYR A 766 5.01 -0.05 46.36
CA TYR A 766 5.97 1.05 46.56
C TYR A 766 5.71 2.27 45.68
N SER A 767 5.29 2.06 44.44
CA SER A 767 4.88 3.14 43.53
C SER A 767 3.69 3.93 44.09
N LYS A 768 2.67 3.26 44.65
CA LYS A 768 1.54 3.93 45.33
C LYS A 768 1.91 4.61 46.64
N MET A 769 2.96 4.13 47.32
CA MET A 769 3.53 4.78 48.51
C MET A 769 4.49 5.94 48.17
N ASN A 770 4.63 6.33 46.90
CA ASN A 770 5.60 7.34 46.42
C ASN A 770 7.07 7.00 46.76
N ARG A 771 7.44 5.73 46.75
CA ARG A 771 8.82 5.22 46.96
C ARG A 771 9.39 4.65 45.65
N PRO A 772 9.77 5.47 44.66
CA PRO A 772 10.15 5.00 43.33
C PRO A 772 11.47 4.20 43.29
N ALA A 773 12.41 4.49 44.19
CA ALA A 773 13.68 3.76 44.27
C ALA A 773 13.49 2.29 44.67
N ASP A 774 12.65 2.05 45.69
CA ASP A 774 12.31 0.70 46.13
C ASP A 774 11.48 -0.05 45.07
N ALA A 775 10.60 0.65 44.35
CA ALA A 775 9.85 0.09 43.23
C ALA A 775 10.77 -0.41 42.11
N ILE A 776 11.77 0.39 41.71
CA ILE A 776 12.75 0.00 40.69
C ILE A 776 13.60 -1.19 41.17
N ALA A 777 14.02 -1.20 42.44
CA ALA A 777 14.79 -2.30 43.01
C ALA A 777 14.00 -3.64 42.98
N SER A 778 12.72 -3.62 43.39
CA SER A 778 11.85 -4.79 43.30
C SER A 778 11.61 -5.23 41.85
N LEU A 779 11.47 -4.30 40.90
CA LEU A 779 11.32 -4.64 39.47
C LEU A 779 12.59 -5.24 38.88
N GLN A 780 13.77 -4.77 39.29
CA GLN A 780 15.05 -5.36 38.87
C GLN A 780 15.19 -6.80 39.37
N GLN A 781 14.83 -7.05 40.64
CA GLN A 781 14.78 -8.40 41.21
C GLN A 781 13.77 -9.28 40.45
N ALA A 782 12.56 -8.76 40.16
CA ALA A 782 11.56 -9.47 39.36
C ALA A 782 12.09 -9.84 37.97
N ARG A 783 12.82 -8.94 37.30
CA ARG A 783 13.41 -9.19 35.98
C ARG A 783 14.47 -10.29 36.01
N GLU A 784 15.33 -10.29 37.02
CA GLU A 784 16.36 -11.34 37.19
C GLU A 784 15.74 -12.72 37.42
N LEU A 785 14.70 -12.79 38.26
CA LEU A 785 13.92 -14.01 38.47
C LEU A 785 13.24 -14.45 37.18
N GLN A 786 12.60 -13.54 36.46
CA GLN A 786 11.88 -13.83 35.22
C GLN A 786 12.82 -14.33 34.09
N ALA A 787 14.04 -13.79 34.00
CA ALA A 787 15.05 -14.27 33.06
C ALA A 787 15.49 -15.71 33.36
N ARG A 788 15.54 -16.11 34.65
CA ARG A 788 15.81 -17.51 35.05
C ARG A 788 14.63 -18.42 34.74
N VAL A 789 13.40 -17.95 35.00
CA VAL A 789 12.16 -18.65 34.69
C VAL A 789 12.06 -18.92 33.19
N LEU A 790 12.21 -17.92 32.32
CA LEU A 790 12.09 -18.08 30.86
C LEU A 790 13.06 -19.13 30.29
N LYS A 791 14.31 -19.19 30.78
CA LYS A 791 15.29 -20.19 30.35
C LYS A 791 14.88 -21.63 30.69
N ARG A 792 14.19 -21.83 31.81
CA ARG A 792 13.75 -23.16 32.28
C ARG A 792 12.40 -23.57 31.71
N VAL A 793 11.44 -22.65 31.65
CA VAL A 793 10.08 -22.89 31.13
C VAL A 793 10.13 -23.36 29.68
N GLN A 794 11.08 -22.86 28.88
CA GLN A 794 11.25 -23.31 27.49
C GLN A 794 11.61 -24.80 27.36
N MET A 795 12.19 -25.41 28.40
CA MET A 795 12.53 -26.84 28.42
C MET A 795 11.52 -27.69 29.20
N GLU A 796 10.98 -27.17 30.31
CA GLU A 796 10.12 -27.93 31.21
C GLU A 796 8.62 -27.81 30.90
N GLN A 797 8.15 -26.63 30.45
CA GLN A 797 6.73 -26.32 30.22
C GLN A 797 6.55 -25.35 29.04
N PRO A 798 6.65 -25.82 27.78
CA PRO A 798 6.56 -24.96 26.60
C PRO A 798 5.24 -24.18 26.51
N ASP A 799 4.15 -24.75 27.02
CA ASP A 799 2.81 -24.13 27.00
C ASP A 799 2.70 -22.86 27.86
N ALA A 800 3.54 -22.71 28.89
CA ALA A 800 3.53 -21.56 29.78
C ALA A 800 4.41 -20.39 29.27
N VAL A 801 5.21 -20.60 28.22
CA VAL A 801 6.13 -19.59 27.67
C VAL A 801 5.43 -18.28 27.29
N PRO A 802 4.28 -18.26 26.61
CA PRO A 802 3.61 -17.01 26.21
C PRO A 802 3.23 -16.13 27.40
N ALA A 803 2.63 -16.73 28.45
CA ALA A 803 2.25 -16.03 29.67
C ALA A 803 3.48 -15.45 30.41
N GLN A 804 4.60 -16.18 30.41
CA GLN A 804 5.84 -15.70 31.04
C GLN A 804 6.54 -14.62 30.21
N LYS A 805 6.46 -14.67 28.88
CA LYS A 805 6.91 -13.57 28.01
C LYS A 805 6.09 -12.30 28.25
N GLN A 806 4.77 -12.43 28.41
CA GLN A 806 3.89 -11.29 28.72
C GLN A 806 4.23 -10.65 30.07
N LEU A 807 4.51 -11.45 31.09
CA LEU A 807 4.96 -10.93 32.39
C LEU A 807 6.32 -10.23 32.28
N ALA A 808 7.26 -10.76 31.48
CA ALA A 808 8.55 -10.12 31.23
C ALA A 808 8.40 -8.76 30.52
N ALA A 809 7.47 -8.68 29.56
CA ALA A 809 7.13 -7.42 28.89
C ALA A 809 6.52 -6.40 29.88
N GLU A 810 5.61 -6.82 30.77
CA GLU A 810 5.03 -5.96 31.80
C GLU A 810 6.10 -5.39 32.75
N ILE A 811 7.03 -6.24 33.21
CA ILE A 811 8.15 -5.81 34.08
C ILE A 811 8.97 -4.72 33.39
N CYS A 812 9.37 -4.95 32.13
CA CYS A 812 10.17 -3.99 31.37
C CYS A 812 9.39 -2.69 31.12
N ALA A 813 8.10 -2.77 30.82
CA ALA A 813 7.24 -1.60 30.63
C ALA A 813 7.07 -0.75 31.90
N GLU A 814 6.96 -1.37 33.08
CA GLU A 814 6.89 -0.63 34.35
C GLU A 814 8.22 0.05 34.71
N ILE A 815 9.37 -0.59 34.45
CA ILE A 815 10.68 0.04 34.59
C ILE A 815 10.80 1.26 33.66
N ALA A 816 10.32 1.12 32.42
CA ALA A 816 10.32 2.20 31.45
C ALA A 816 9.46 3.39 31.93
N LYS A 817 8.23 3.15 32.41
CA LYS A 817 7.36 4.20 32.97
C LYS A 817 8.03 4.98 34.10
N HIS A 818 8.68 4.28 35.04
CA HIS A 818 9.43 4.94 36.11
C HIS A 818 10.62 5.76 35.58
N SER A 819 11.28 5.30 34.52
CA SER A 819 12.35 6.04 33.85
C SER A 819 11.85 7.32 33.16
N VAL A 820 10.65 7.30 32.56
CA VAL A 820 9.98 8.49 31.99
C VAL A 820 9.68 9.54 33.06
N VAL A 821 9.20 9.12 34.23
CA VAL A 821 8.96 10.03 35.37
C VAL A 821 10.25 10.70 35.85
N GLN A 822 11.38 9.99 35.74
CA GLN A 822 12.72 10.52 36.03
C GLN A 822 13.32 11.35 34.88
N GLN A 823 12.58 11.55 33.77
CA GLN A 823 13.03 12.21 32.54
C GLN A 823 14.23 11.53 31.84
N ASP A 824 14.49 10.25 32.14
CA ASP A 824 15.51 9.44 31.46
C ASP A 824 14.88 8.68 30.29
N TYR A 825 14.68 9.39 29.19
CA TYR A 825 14.00 8.89 28.00
C TYR A 825 14.77 7.77 27.26
N GLU A 826 16.11 7.81 27.29
CA GLU A 826 16.94 6.78 26.66
C GLU A 826 16.78 5.42 27.34
N LYS A 827 16.82 5.40 28.68
CA LYS A 827 16.55 4.18 29.44
C LYS A 827 15.10 3.70 29.24
N ALA A 828 14.15 4.62 29.19
CA ALA A 828 12.75 4.26 28.92
C ALA A 828 12.58 3.57 27.55
N ILE A 829 13.16 4.13 26.49
CA ILE A 829 13.12 3.55 25.14
C ILE A 829 13.80 2.18 25.12
N LYS A 830 14.94 2.02 25.79
CA LYS A 830 15.64 0.73 25.90
C LYS A 830 14.73 -0.35 26.50
N PHE A 831 14.08 -0.05 27.62
CA PHE A 831 13.22 -1.03 28.30
C PHE A 831 11.90 -1.28 27.57
N TYR A 832 11.33 -0.29 26.88
CA TYR A 832 10.17 -0.53 26.02
C TYR A 832 10.52 -1.38 24.79
N ARG A 833 11.71 -1.21 24.19
CA ARG A 833 12.20 -2.09 23.12
C ARG A 833 12.41 -3.52 23.63
N GLU A 834 13.00 -3.68 24.81
CA GLU A 834 13.17 -4.99 25.46
C GLU A 834 11.81 -5.67 25.71
N ALA A 835 10.79 -4.89 26.12
CA ALA A 835 9.43 -5.41 26.29
C ALA A 835 8.81 -5.92 24.98
N LEU A 836 9.02 -5.20 23.86
CA LEU A 836 8.54 -5.62 22.54
C LEU A 836 9.24 -6.87 22.00
N VAL A 837 10.49 -7.14 22.39
CA VAL A 837 11.18 -8.41 22.06
C VAL A 837 10.47 -9.61 22.70
N HIS A 838 9.85 -9.41 23.86
CA HIS A 838 9.08 -10.45 24.53
C HIS A 838 7.65 -10.58 23.98
N CYS A 839 7.00 -9.45 23.73
CA CYS A 839 5.64 -9.38 23.17
C CYS A 839 5.58 -8.37 22.01
N GLU A 840 5.73 -8.89 20.79
CA GLU A 840 5.78 -8.07 19.59
C GLU A 840 4.46 -7.37 19.26
N THR A 841 3.33 -7.80 19.84
CA THR A 841 1.98 -7.30 19.51
C THR A 841 1.32 -6.45 20.59
N ASP A 842 2.05 -6.03 21.64
CA ASP A 842 1.44 -5.20 22.70
C ASP A 842 1.24 -3.74 22.26
N ASN A 843 0.00 -3.45 21.84
CA ASN A 843 -0.44 -2.14 21.37
C ASN A 843 -0.20 -1.00 22.37
N LYS A 844 -0.28 -1.28 23.68
CA LYS A 844 -0.08 -0.24 24.70
C LYS A 844 1.37 0.19 24.75
N ILE A 845 2.29 -0.77 24.67
CA ILE A 845 3.73 -0.50 24.70
C ILE A 845 4.17 0.23 23.44
N MET A 846 3.68 -0.19 22.27
CA MET A 846 3.96 0.52 21.01
C MET A 846 3.49 1.97 21.03
N LEU A 847 2.31 2.24 21.60
CA LEU A 847 1.77 3.58 21.71
C LEU A 847 2.62 4.48 22.62
N GLU A 848 3.02 3.99 23.81
CA GLU A 848 3.87 4.77 24.71
C GLU A 848 5.27 4.99 24.12
N LEU A 849 5.81 4.02 23.37
CA LEU A 849 7.07 4.17 22.65
C LEU A 849 6.97 5.21 21.53
N ALA A 850 5.88 5.21 20.76
CA ALA A 850 5.62 6.23 19.73
C ALA A 850 5.55 7.64 20.35
N ARG A 851 4.85 7.81 21.47
CA ARG A 851 4.81 9.09 22.21
C ARG A 851 6.20 9.55 22.67
N LEU A 852 7.05 8.63 23.11
CA LEU A 852 8.42 8.96 23.50
C LEU A 852 9.27 9.44 22.32
N TYR A 853 9.16 8.81 21.15
CA TYR A 853 9.87 9.30 19.95
C TYR A 853 9.35 10.67 19.51
N LEU A 854 8.05 10.92 19.64
CA LEU A 854 7.48 12.25 19.37
C LEU A 854 8.04 13.32 20.34
N LEU A 855 8.26 12.96 21.62
CA LEU A 855 8.89 13.84 22.61
C LEU A 855 10.39 14.06 22.36
N GLN A 856 11.10 13.07 21.84
CA GLN A 856 12.51 13.18 21.43
C GLN A 856 12.71 13.83 20.05
N ASP A 857 11.63 14.25 19.39
CA ASP A 857 11.64 14.83 18.05
C ASP A 857 12.23 13.90 16.97
N ASP A 858 12.01 12.58 17.09
CA ASP A 858 12.30 11.57 16.06
C ASP A 858 11.00 11.15 15.34
N PRO A 859 10.59 11.88 14.28
CA PRO A 859 9.34 11.62 13.58
C PRO A 859 9.36 10.29 12.82
N ASP A 860 10.52 9.85 12.31
CA ASP A 860 10.61 8.65 11.47
C ASP A 860 10.51 7.36 12.28
N ALA A 861 11.07 7.34 13.49
CA ALA A 861 10.81 6.25 14.43
C ALA A 861 9.33 6.23 14.86
N CYS A 862 8.74 7.40 15.16
CA CYS A 862 7.34 7.49 15.54
C CYS A 862 6.40 6.98 14.43
N LEU A 863 6.60 7.40 13.17
CA LEU A 863 5.81 6.95 12.02
C LEU A 863 5.86 5.44 11.84
N ARG A 864 7.05 4.83 11.95
CA ARG A 864 7.21 3.37 11.83
C ARG A 864 6.43 2.64 12.92
N HIS A 865 6.52 3.09 14.17
CA HIS A 865 5.79 2.45 15.28
C HIS A 865 4.28 2.69 15.21
N CYS A 866 3.82 3.88 14.78
CA CYS A 866 2.41 4.12 14.51
C CYS A 866 1.89 3.26 13.35
N ALA A 867 2.68 3.02 12.30
CA ALA A 867 2.28 2.18 11.18
C ALA A 867 2.16 0.70 11.59
N LEU A 868 3.13 0.18 12.35
CA LEU A 868 3.07 -1.16 12.94
C LEU A 868 1.86 -1.30 13.87
N LEU A 869 1.59 -0.30 14.70
CA LEU A 869 0.46 -0.28 15.61
C LEU A 869 -0.89 -0.26 14.86
N LEU A 870 -0.99 0.43 13.73
CA LEU A 870 -2.20 0.45 12.91
C LEU A 870 -2.37 -0.83 12.07
N GLN A 871 -1.31 -1.61 11.85
CA GLN A 871 -1.41 -2.95 11.27
C GLN A 871 -1.98 -3.95 12.27
N SER A 872 -1.62 -3.84 13.57
CA SER A 872 -2.15 -4.72 14.63
C SER A 872 -3.53 -4.29 15.14
N ASP A 873 -3.74 -2.98 15.29
CA ASP A 873 -4.98 -2.37 15.76
C ASP A 873 -5.33 -1.17 14.91
N GLN A 874 -6.13 -1.45 13.89
CA GLN A 874 -6.57 -0.46 12.92
C GLN A 874 -7.37 0.68 13.57
N ASP A 875 -8.01 0.45 14.72
CA ASP A 875 -8.97 1.36 15.35
C ASP A 875 -8.35 2.25 16.45
N ASN A 876 -7.02 2.23 16.56
CA ASN A 876 -6.29 3.01 17.53
C ASN A 876 -6.30 4.51 17.19
N GLU A 877 -7.17 5.24 17.89
CA GLU A 877 -7.38 6.68 17.72
C GLU A 877 -6.09 7.47 17.94
N ALA A 878 -5.37 7.18 19.03
CA ALA A 878 -4.17 7.93 19.39
C ALA A 878 -3.05 7.75 18.38
N ALA A 879 -2.89 6.54 17.82
CA ALA A 879 -1.91 6.26 16.76
C ALA A 879 -2.25 7.01 15.46
N THR A 880 -3.53 7.00 15.07
CA THR A 880 -4.00 7.68 13.86
C THR A 880 -3.84 9.19 13.97
N MET A 881 -4.15 9.75 15.14
CA MET A 881 -3.96 11.18 15.42
C MET A 881 -2.48 11.57 15.39
N MET A 882 -1.60 10.78 16.01
CA MET A 882 -0.14 11.02 15.93
C MET A 882 0.38 10.92 14.50
N MET A 883 -0.13 9.98 13.70
CA MET A 883 0.22 9.86 12.28
C MET A 883 -0.21 11.11 11.50
N ALA A 884 -1.45 11.56 11.68
CA ALA A 884 -1.97 12.75 11.03
C ALA A 884 -1.18 14.02 11.44
N ASP A 885 -0.84 14.17 12.73
CA ASP A 885 -0.04 15.29 13.23
C ASP A 885 1.38 15.29 12.66
N LEU A 886 2.01 14.12 12.52
CA LEU A 886 3.34 13.99 11.92
C LEU A 886 3.33 14.28 10.42
N MET A 887 2.34 13.77 9.69
CA MET A 887 2.16 14.09 8.26
C MET A 887 1.86 15.58 8.06
N PHE A 888 1.08 16.18 8.96
CA PHE A 888 0.84 17.61 9.00
C PHE A 888 2.13 18.42 9.20
N ARG A 889 3.00 18.01 10.15
CA ARG A 889 4.33 18.63 10.34
C ARG A 889 5.23 18.47 9.11
N LYS A 890 5.13 17.35 8.40
CA LYS A 890 5.84 17.10 7.12
C LYS A 890 5.23 17.82 5.92
N GLN A 891 4.17 18.61 6.12
CA GLN A 891 3.43 19.34 5.07
C GLN A 891 2.68 18.42 4.08
N ASP A 892 2.47 17.15 4.44
CA ASP A 892 1.65 16.22 3.66
C ASP A 892 0.20 16.26 4.16
N TYR A 893 -0.50 17.34 3.80
CA TYR A 893 -1.87 17.58 4.26
C TYR A 893 -2.87 16.58 3.67
N GLU A 894 -2.60 16.01 2.49
CA GLU A 894 -3.51 15.04 1.85
C GLU A 894 -3.47 13.69 2.57
N GLN A 895 -2.28 13.18 2.91
CA GLN A 895 -2.16 11.96 3.70
C GLN A 895 -2.68 12.15 5.13
N ALA A 896 -2.44 13.31 5.73
CA ALA A 896 -2.98 13.64 7.04
C ALA A 896 -4.53 13.64 7.03
N ALA A 897 -5.14 14.27 6.03
CA ALA A 897 -6.60 14.25 5.84
C ALA A 897 -7.12 12.82 5.65
N PHE A 898 -6.46 12.01 4.82
CA PHE A 898 -6.86 10.63 4.55
C PHE A 898 -6.95 9.78 5.84
N HIS A 899 -5.94 9.85 6.70
CA HIS A 899 -5.94 9.11 7.96
C HIS A 899 -7.05 9.54 8.92
N LEU A 900 -7.33 10.85 9.02
CA LEU A 900 -8.44 11.35 9.85
C LEU A 900 -9.81 11.00 9.26
N GLN A 901 -9.95 11.00 7.94
CA GLN A 901 -11.17 10.58 7.25
C GLN A 901 -11.48 9.10 7.54
N GLN A 902 -10.48 8.22 7.43
CA GLN A 902 -10.64 6.81 7.77
C GLN A 902 -11.10 6.60 9.22
N LEU A 903 -10.56 7.40 10.15
CA LEU A 903 -10.97 7.31 11.55
C LEU A 903 -12.42 7.75 11.75
N LEU A 904 -12.86 8.83 11.09
CA LEU A 904 -14.24 9.32 11.19
C LEU A 904 -15.26 8.43 10.47
N GLU A 905 -14.87 7.74 9.41
CA GLU A 905 -15.73 6.74 8.76
C GLU A 905 -16.04 5.56 9.69
N ARG A 906 -15.11 5.22 10.60
CA ARG A 906 -15.31 4.17 11.61
C ARG A 906 -15.94 4.67 12.90
N LYS A 907 -15.54 5.87 13.36
CA LYS A 907 -16.05 6.52 14.57
C LYS A 907 -16.55 7.94 14.25
N PRO A 908 -17.78 8.07 13.72
CA PRO A 908 -18.35 9.37 13.35
C PRO A 908 -18.56 10.35 14.52
N ASP A 909 -18.65 9.83 15.74
CA ASP A 909 -18.92 10.62 16.96
C ASP A 909 -17.64 11.29 17.55
N ASN A 910 -16.47 11.09 16.94
CA ASN A 910 -15.22 11.70 17.42
C ASN A 910 -15.07 13.14 16.90
N TYR A 911 -15.66 14.09 17.63
CA TYR A 911 -15.62 15.51 17.26
C TYR A 911 -14.22 16.15 17.34
N MET A 912 -13.30 15.58 18.14
CA MET A 912 -11.91 16.06 18.18
C MET A 912 -11.18 15.79 16.86
N THR A 913 -11.37 14.60 16.30
CA THR A 913 -10.88 14.24 14.97
C THR A 913 -11.56 15.07 13.88
N LEU A 914 -12.87 15.31 13.99
CA LEU A 914 -13.61 16.15 13.04
C LEU A 914 -13.10 17.60 13.04
N PHE A 915 -12.85 18.18 14.22
CA PHE A 915 -12.24 19.49 14.35
C PHE A 915 -10.89 19.57 13.63
N ARG A 916 -10.00 18.60 13.87
CA ARG A 916 -8.69 18.54 13.20
C ARG A 916 -8.83 18.37 11.70
N LEU A 917 -9.75 17.51 11.24
CA LEU A 917 -10.00 17.30 9.83
C LEU A 917 -10.50 18.59 9.14
N ILE A 918 -11.38 19.37 9.78
CA ILE A 918 -11.86 20.64 9.23
C ILE A 918 -10.69 21.62 9.02
N ASP A 919 -9.77 21.73 9.97
CA ASP A 919 -8.59 22.58 9.83
C ASP A 919 -7.66 22.11 8.68
N ILE A 920 -7.42 20.80 8.57
CA ILE A 920 -6.59 20.25 7.48
C ILE A 920 -7.28 20.40 6.12
N LEU A 921 -8.59 20.15 6.02
CA LEU A 921 -9.34 20.32 4.78
C LEU A 921 -9.41 21.78 4.34
N ARG A 922 -9.51 22.73 5.28
CA ARG A 922 -9.33 24.17 5.03
C ARG A 922 -7.98 24.42 4.37
N ARG A 923 -6.89 23.93 4.96
CA ARG A 923 -5.53 24.13 4.43
C ARG A 923 -5.32 23.48 3.06
N CYS A 924 -5.96 22.33 2.81
CA CYS A 924 -5.99 21.65 1.52
C CYS A 924 -6.85 22.34 0.46
N GLY A 925 -7.78 23.22 0.83
CA GLY A 925 -8.77 23.81 -0.07
C GLY A 925 -9.95 22.87 -0.40
N LYS A 926 -10.21 21.84 0.42
CA LYS A 926 -11.24 20.80 0.23
C LYS A 926 -12.37 20.88 1.27
N LEU A 927 -12.82 22.09 1.62
CA LEU A 927 -13.91 22.29 2.59
C LEU A 927 -15.26 21.71 2.12
N GLU A 928 -15.43 21.48 0.81
CA GLU A 928 -16.62 20.86 0.21
C GLU A 928 -16.92 19.45 0.74
N ASP A 929 -15.91 18.74 1.26
CA ASP A 929 -16.07 17.37 1.77
C ASP A 929 -16.63 17.31 3.20
N VAL A 930 -16.57 18.41 3.95
CA VAL A 930 -16.95 18.47 5.38
C VAL A 930 -18.42 18.09 5.64
N PRO A 931 -19.42 18.56 4.85
CA PRO A 931 -20.84 18.23 5.07
C PRO A 931 -21.15 16.74 5.14
N ARG A 932 -20.40 15.90 4.41
CA ARG A 932 -20.56 14.43 4.45
C ARG A 932 -20.37 13.88 5.86
N PHE A 933 -19.39 14.38 6.60
CA PHE A 933 -19.08 13.89 7.96
C PHE A 933 -20.13 14.33 8.98
N PHE A 934 -20.72 15.52 8.84
CA PHE A 934 -21.86 15.91 9.68
C PHE A 934 -23.08 14.99 9.44
N LEU A 935 -23.37 14.63 8.18
CA LEU A 935 -24.43 13.67 7.86
C LEU A 935 -24.16 12.28 8.42
N MET A 936 -22.89 11.84 8.43
CA MET A 936 -22.49 10.56 9.03
C MET A 936 -22.70 10.55 10.56
N ALA A 937 -22.26 11.60 11.24
CA ALA A 937 -22.47 11.74 12.69
C ALA A 937 -23.97 11.77 13.05
N GLU A 938 -24.79 12.49 12.27
CA GLU A 938 -26.26 12.52 12.46
C GLU A 938 -26.94 11.17 12.24
N LYS A 939 -26.45 10.36 11.30
CA LYS A 939 -26.97 9.00 11.06
C LYS A 939 -26.58 8.04 12.17
N HIS A 940 -25.35 8.15 12.68
CA HIS A 940 -24.85 7.30 13.75
C HIS A 940 -25.54 7.62 15.09
N ASN A 941 -25.68 8.91 15.41
CA ASN A 941 -26.30 9.37 16.64
C ASN A 941 -27.36 10.45 16.37
N SER A 942 -28.63 10.12 16.62
CA SER A 942 -29.76 11.04 16.46
C SER A 942 -29.71 12.27 17.38
N ARG A 943 -28.93 12.21 18.47
CA ARG A 943 -28.68 13.32 19.40
C ARG A 943 -27.40 14.09 19.09
N ALA A 944 -26.66 13.76 18.02
CA ALA A 944 -25.42 14.46 17.65
C ALA A 944 -25.59 15.99 17.59
N LYS A 945 -26.75 16.49 17.13
CA LYS A 945 -27.05 17.93 17.08
C LYS A 945 -27.09 18.62 18.44
N LEU A 946 -27.19 17.89 19.54
CA LEU A 946 -27.17 18.46 20.89
C LEU A 946 -25.77 18.47 21.52
N GLU A 947 -24.83 17.71 20.94
CA GLU A 947 -23.46 17.60 21.46
C GLU A 947 -22.70 18.91 21.25
N PRO A 948 -22.04 19.47 22.30
CA PRO A 948 -21.26 20.69 22.20
C PRO A 948 -20.14 20.62 21.14
N GLY A 949 -19.47 19.47 21.02
CA GLY A 949 -18.41 19.25 20.03
C GLY A 949 -18.92 19.33 18.58
N TYR A 950 -20.10 18.76 18.29
CA TYR A 950 -20.74 18.90 16.97
C TYR A 950 -21.06 20.37 16.67
N GLN A 951 -21.63 21.08 17.64
CA GLN A 951 -21.97 22.50 17.50
C GLN A 951 -20.73 23.38 17.27
N TYR A 952 -19.64 23.08 17.96
CA TYR A 952 -18.36 23.77 17.76
C TYR A 952 -17.79 23.53 16.35
N CYS A 953 -17.68 22.27 15.92
CA CYS A 953 -17.19 21.93 14.59
C CYS A 953 -18.05 22.54 13.48
N LYS A 954 -19.37 22.54 13.66
CA LYS A 954 -20.31 23.18 12.72
C LYS A 954 -20.14 24.70 12.68
N GLY A 955 -19.93 25.33 13.84
CA GLY A 955 -19.61 26.75 13.94
C GLY A 955 -18.33 27.12 13.18
N LEU A 956 -17.27 26.31 13.32
CA LEU A 956 -16.01 26.50 12.60
C LEU A 956 -16.18 26.38 11.08
N TYR A 957 -16.86 25.33 10.62
CA TYR A 957 -17.12 25.13 9.20
C TYR A 957 -17.87 26.34 8.60
N LEU A 958 -18.94 26.79 9.25
CA LEU A 958 -19.74 27.94 8.80
C LEU A 958 -18.93 29.24 8.81
N TRP A 959 -18.03 29.40 9.78
CA TRP A 959 -17.14 30.55 9.81
C TRP A 959 -16.18 30.54 8.62
N TYR A 960 -15.57 29.39 8.31
CA TYR A 960 -14.66 29.25 7.18
C TYR A 960 -15.35 29.36 5.81
N THR A 961 -16.64 29.05 5.72
CA THR A 961 -17.43 29.27 4.50
C THR A 961 -18.02 30.68 4.40
N GLY A 962 -17.70 31.60 5.31
CA GLY A 962 -18.14 32.99 5.23
C GLY A 962 -19.56 33.27 5.74
N GLU A 963 -20.10 32.44 6.64
CA GLU A 963 -21.41 32.63 7.29
C GLU A 963 -21.25 32.97 8.79
N PRO A 964 -20.77 34.18 9.15
CA PRO A 964 -20.38 34.52 10.52
C PRO A 964 -21.56 34.51 11.51
N ASN A 965 -22.76 34.91 11.07
CA ASN A 965 -23.94 34.97 11.92
C ASN A 965 -24.41 33.58 12.38
N ASP A 966 -24.40 32.60 11.48
CA ASP A 966 -24.76 31.23 11.81
C ASP A 966 -23.63 30.52 12.57
N ALA A 967 -22.37 30.86 12.29
CA ALA A 967 -21.24 30.42 13.13
C ALA A 967 -21.41 30.86 14.60
N LEU A 968 -21.72 32.14 14.86
CA LEU A 968 -21.97 32.66 16.21
C LEU A 968 -23.11 31.92 16.93
N ARG A 969 -24.19 31.58 16.22
CA ARG A 969 -25.31 30.80 16.79
C ARG A 969 -24.89 29.41 17.26
N ASN A 970 -24.04 28.74 16.49
CA ASN A 970 -23.54 27.40 16.83
C ASN A 970 -22.49 27.47 17.95
N PHE A 971 -21.56 28.43 17.92
CA PHE A 971 -20.60 28.64 19.03
C PHE A 971 -21.28 29.01 20.34
N ASN A 972 -22.34 29.82 20.32
CA ASN A 972 -23.12 30.15 21.52
C ASN A 972 -23.75 28.91 22.19
N LYS A 973 -24.00 27.83 21.44
CA LYS A 973 -24.46 26.56 22.01
C LYS A 973 -23.33 25.75 22.65
N ALA A 974 -22.10 25.86 22.13
CA ALA A 974 -20.92 25.19 22.67
C ALA A 974 -20.24 25.94 23.82
N ARG A 975 -20.47 27.25 23.96
CA ARG A 975 -19.69 28.15 24.86
C ARG A 975 -19.61 27.76 26.35
N LYS A 976 -20.57 26.98 26.86
CA LYS A 976 -20.65 26.61 28.29
C LYS A 976 -19.95 25.30 28.64
N ASP A 977 -19.43 24.60 27.64
CA ASP A 977 -18.76 23.31 27.80
C ASP A 977 -17.34 23.46 28.37
N SER A 978 -16.84 22.43 29.08
CA SER A 978 -15.49 22.48 29.68
C SER A 978 -14.38 22.42 28.64
N ASP A 979 -14.57 21.65 27.57
CA ASP A 979 -13.52 21.30 26.62
C ASP A 979 -13.56 22.22 25.40
N TRP A 980 -14.79 22.54 24.93
CA TRP A 980 -14.99 23.37 23.73
C TRP A 980 -15.32 24.84 24.03
N GLY A 981 -15.75 25.15 25.26
CA GLY A 981 -16.29 26.47 25.60
C GLY A 981 -15.29 27.61 25.44
N GLN A 982 -14.04 27.42 25.89
CA GLN A 982 -13.00 28.46 25.78
C GLN A 982 -12.67 28.79 24.33
N ASN A 983 -12.46 27.78 23.48
CA ASN A 983 -12.17 27.99 22.06
C ASN A 983 -13.37 28.57 21.31
N ALA A 984 -14.60 28.18 21.67
CA ALA A 984 -15.81 28.78 21.11
C ALA A 984 -15.88 30.29 21.42
N LEU A 985 -15.57 30.68 22.66
CA LEU A 985 -15.55 32.09 23.06
C LEU A 985 -14.47 32.89 22.31
N TYR A 986 -13.27 32.34 22.12
CA TYR A 986 -12.22 33.00 21.31
C TYR A 986 -12.68 33.24 19.87
N ASN A 987 -13.20 32.21 19.19
CA ASN A 987 -13.71 32.36 17.82
C ASN A 987 -14.88 33.35 17.74
N MET A 988 -15.77 33.37 18.74
CA MET A 988 -16.86 34.35 18.80
C MET A 988 -16.36 35.78 18.92
N ILE A 989 -15.32 36.02 19.75
CA ILE A 989 -14.71 37.33 19.91
C ILE A 989 -14.08 37.77 18.58
N GLU A 990 -13.33 36.89 17.91
CA GLU A 990 -12.73 37.21 16.60
C GLU A 990 -13.79 37.56 15.55
N ILE A 991 -14.88 36.79 15.46
CA ILE A 991 -15.99 37.09 14.54
C ILE A 991 -16.63 38.44 14.89
N CYS A 992 -16.80 38.78 16.17
CA CYS A 992 -17.34 40.09 16.56
C CYS A 992 -16.41 41.25 16.20
N LEU A 993 -15.09 41.07 16.32
CA LEU A 993 -14.12 42.12 16.01
C LEU A 993 -13.89 42.31 14.51
N ASN A 994 -14.03 41.24 13.72
CA ASN A 994 -13.85 41.28 12.28
C ASN A 994 -14.83 40.33 11.56
N PRO A 995 -16.12 40.69 11.43
CA PRO A 995 -17.14 39.82 10.85
C PRO A 995 -16.88 39.47 9.37
N ASP A 996 -16.36 40.45 8.62
CA ASP A 996 -16.15 40.36 7.16
C ASP A 996 -14.78 39.76 6.78
N ASN A 997 -13.98 39.36 7.79
CA ASN A 997 -12.62 38.85 7.63
C ASN A 997 -11.73 39.77 6.76
N GLU A 998 -11.84 41.08 6.97
CA GLU A 998 -11.03 42.08 6.29
C GLU A 998 -9.61 42.11 6.87
N THR A 999 -8.62 42.49 6.05
CA THR A 999 -7.24 42.65 6.55
C THR A 999 -7.18 43.93 7.40
N ILE A 1000 -7.26 43.78 8.72
CA ILE A 1000 -7.31 44.91 9.66
C ILE A 1000 -6.06 45.78 9.49
N GLY A 1001 -6.26 47.04 9.06
CA GLY A 1001 -5.19 47.99 8.77
C GLY A 1001 -4.63 47.92 7.35
N GLY A 1002 -5.23 47.16 6.44
CA GLY A 1002 -4.94 47.19 5.01
C GLY A 1002 -5.77 48.25 4.29
N GLU A 1003 -5.15 49.04 3.41
CA GLU A 1003 -5.81 50.21 2.77
C GLU A 1003 -6.09 49.97 1.27
N VAL A 1004 -5.66 48.83 0.69
CA VAL A 1004 -5.77 48.56 -0.76
C VAL A 1004 -7.22 48.55 -1.24
N PHE A 1005 -8.13 48.04 -0.42
CA PHE A 1005 -9.56 47.93 -0.77
C PHE A 1005 -10.46 48.92 -0.01
N GLU A 1006 -9.95 49.63 1.00
CA GLU A 1006 -10.72 50.63 1.77
C GLU A 1006 -11.19 51.82 0.90
N ASN A 1007 -10.43 52.18 -0.15
CA ASN A 1007 -10.75 53.31 -1.04
C ASN A 1007 -11.88 53.02 -2.07
N LEU A 1008 -12.36 51.78 -2.20
CA LEU A 1008 -13.43 51.43 -3.14
C LEU A 1008 -14.85 51.66 -2.56
N ASP A 1009 -14.95 51.81 -1.23
CA ASP A 1009 -16.21 51.94 -0.49
C ASP A 1009 -16.58 53.41 -0.14
N GLU A 1010 -15.76 54.40 -0.51
CA GLU A 1010 -16.05 55.82 -0.24
C GLU A 1010 -17.38 56.31 -0.85
N ASP A 1011 -17.88 55.63 -1.89
CA ASP A 1011 -19.13 55.98 -2.58
C ASP A 1011 -20.40 55.33 -1.95
N LEU A 1012 -20.29 54.46 -0.93
CA LEU A 1012 -21.42 53.65 -0.44
C LEU A 1012 -21.79 53.77 1.05
N GLY A 1013 -21.14 54.65 1.84
CA GLY A 1013 -21.76 55.08 3.09
C GLY A 1013 -20.83 55.58 4.18
N ASN A 1014 -20.71 56.91 4.27
CA ASN A 1014 -20.71 57.57 5.57
C ASN A 1014 -22.10 57.43 6.21
N SER A 1015 -22.46 56.23 6.67
CA SER A 1015 -23.65 56.01 7.49
C SER A 1015 -23.23 55.86 8.95
N THR A 1016 -23.79 56.71 9.80
CA THR A 1016 -23.72 56.61 11.27
C THR A 1016 -24.03 55.20 11.78
N GLU A 1017 -24.84 54.43 11.04
CA GLU A 1017 -25.20 53.04 11.31
C GLU A 1017 -24.00 52.06 11.29
N LYS A 1018 -23.02 52.21 10.39
CA LYS A 1018 -21.85 51.31 10.33
C LYS A 1018 -20.95 51.51 11.55
N GLN A 1019 -20.83 52.76 12.03
CA GLN A 1019 -20.08 53.08 13.27
C GLN A 1019 -20.81 52.57 14.52
N GLU A 1020 -22.13 52.68 14.59
CA GLU A 1020 -22.94 52.16 15.70
C GLU A 1020 -22.88 50.61 15.77
N CYS A 1021 -22.94 49.93 14.63
CA CYS A 1021 -22.76 48.47 14.55
C CYS A 1021 -21.37 48.03 15.05
N MET A 1022 -20.29 48.72 14.65
CA MET A 1022 -18.93 48.43 15.14
C MET A 1022 -18.83 48.62 16.66
N GLN A 1023 -19.41 49.69 17.22
CA GLN A 1023 -19.43 49.90 18.66
C GLN A 1023 -20.24 48.84 19.42
N LEU A 1024 -21.36 48.38 18.86
CA LEU A 1024 -22.15 47.29 19.43
C LEU A 1024 -21.38 45.96 19.42
N ALA A 1025 -20.63 45.70 18.35
CA ALA A 1025 -19.80 44.51 18.20
C ALA A 1025 -18.67 44.47 19.22
N VAL A 1026 -17.95 45.59 19.43
CA VAL A 1026 -16.92 45.71 20.47
C VAL A 1026 -17.50 45.51 21.87
N ARG A 1027 -18.64 46.12 22.20
CA ARG A 1027 -19.30 45.90 23.51
C ARG A 1027 -19.71 44.45 23.72
N THR A 1028 -20.03 43.73 22.65
CA THR A 1028 -20.38 42.31 22.72
C THR A 1028 -19.13 41.46 22.96
N ALA A 1029 -18.03 41.76 22.26
CA ALA A 1029 -16.73 41.14 22.51
C ALA A 1029 -16.22 41.36 23.95
N GLU A 1030 -16.34 42.58 24.49
CA GLU A 1030 -15.99 42.88 25.89
C GLU A 1030 -16.80 42.07 26.91
N LYS A 1031 -18.07 41.77 26.61
CA LYS A 1031 -18.89 40.91 27.47
C LYS A 1031 -18.42 39.46 27.43
N LEU A 1032 -18.07 38.95 26.25
CA LEU A 1032 -17.56 37.59 26.07
C LEU A 1032 -16.19 37.41 26.74
N LEU A 1033 -15.32 38.42 26.68
CA LEU A 1033 -14.03 38.42 27.38
C LEU A 1033 -14.17 38.22 28.90
N LYS A 1034 -15.19 38.82 29.52
CA LYS A 1034 -15.46 38.66 30.96
C LYS A 1034 -15.91 37.24 31.33
N GLU A 1035 -16.39 36.44 30.37
CA GLU A 1035 -16.76 35.05 30.58
C GLU A 1035 -15.53 34.11 30.55
N LEU A 1036 -14.42 34.52 29.95
CA LEU A 1036 -13.19 33.72 29.86
C LEU A 1036 -12.48 33.66 31.23
N LYS A 1037 -12.25 32.43 31.71
CA LYS A 1037 -11.47 32.14 32.92
C LYS A 1037 -10.40 31.07 32.62
N PRO A 1038 -9.31 31.43 31.94
CA PRO A 1038 -8.26 30.47 31.57
C PRO A 1038 -7.54 29.94 32.83
N GLN A 1039 -7.37 28.62 32.92
CA GLN A 1039 -6.63 27.96 34.01
C GLN A 1039 -5.12 27.85 33.73
N THR A 1040 -4.70 28.02 32.47
CA THR A 1040 -3.31 27.88 32.02
C THR A 1040 -2.63 29.24 31.87
N ALA A 1041 -1.32 29.30 32.10
CA ALA A 1041 -0.53 30.53 31.91
C ALA A 1041 -0.60 31.04 30.46
N GLN A 1042 -0.55 30.14 29.47
CA GLN A 1042 -0.72 30.50 28.05
C GLN A 1042 -2.11 31.05 27.75
N GLY A 1043 -3.16 30.48 28.36
CA GLY A 1043 -4.52 31.00 28.21
C GLY A 1043 -4.69 32.40 28.80
N GLN A 1044 -3.94 32.75 29.84
CA GLN A 1044 -3.93 34.11 30.41
C GLN A 1044 -3.26 35.11 29.45
N VAL A 1045 -2.16 34.74 28.80
CA VAL A 1045 -1.52 35.57 27.77
C VAL A 1045 -2.45 35.79 26.58
N GLN A 1046 -3.13 34.73 26.11
CA GLN A 1046 -4.11 34.81 25.02
C GLN A 1046 -5.29 35.74 25.37
N LEU A 1047 -5.77 35.71 26.62
CA LEU A 1047 -6.80 36.63 27.09
C LEU A 1047 -6.35 38.09 26.97
N HIS A 1048 -5.14 38.42 27.43
CA HIS A 1048 -4.60 39.78 27.31
C HIS A 1048 -4.44 40.22 25.85
N ILE A 1049 -4.04 39.32 24.96
CA ILE A 1049 -3.96 39.62 23.53
C ILE A 1049 -5.36 39.99 22.97
N MET A 1050 -6.39 39.24 23.32
CA MET A 1050 -7.76 39.49 22.87
C MET A 1050 -8.37 40.77 23.47
N GLU A 1051 -8.06 41.10 24.72
CA GLU A 1051 -8.42 42.39 25.34
C GLU A 1051 -7.83 43.57 24.55
N ASN A 1052 -6.57 43.46 24.14
CA ASN A 1052 -5.90 44.51 23.37
C ASN A 1052 -6.39 44.57 21.91
N TYR A 1053 -6.77 43.45 21.30
CA TYR A 1053 -7.48 43.47 20.01
C TYR A 1053 -8.83 44.21 20.09
N CYS A 1054 -9.58 44.05 21.18
CA CYS A 1054 -10.81 44.81 21.41
C CYS A 1054 -10.53 46.32 21.54
N LEU A 1055 -9.48 46.71 22.27
CA LEU A 1055 -9.07 48.11 22.38
C LEU A 1055 -8.70 48.71 21.01
N MET A 1056 -7.99 47.95 20.17
CA MET A 1056 -7.64 48.39 18.81
C MET A 1056 -8.86 48.54 17.91
N ALA A 1057 -9.86 47.67 18.02
CA ALA A 1057 -11.08 47.73 17.23
C ALA A 1057 -11.90 49.02 17.47
N THR A 1058 -11.71 49.70 18.62
CA THR A 1058 -12.34 51.01 18.88
C THR A 1058 -11.85 52.13 17.95
N LYS A 1059 -10.71 51.93 17.26
CA LYS A 1059 -10.02 52.93 16.41
C LYS A 1059 -9.72 54.27 17.12
N GLN A 1060 -9.85 54.35 18.44
CA GLN A 1060 -9.50 55.54 19.22
C GLN A 1060 -8.00 55.57 19.50
N LYS A 1061 -7.36 56.69 19.19
CA LYS A 1061 -5.91 56.84 19.32
C LYS A 1061 -5.37 56.49 20.72
N SER A 1062 -6.05 56.91 21.78
CA SER A 1062 -5.66 56.60 23.18
C SER A 1062 -5.64 55.10 23.47
N ASN A 1063 -6.67 54.39 23.00
CA ASN A 1063 -6.84 52.95 23.25
C ASN A 1063 -5.86 52.13 22.42
N VAL A 1064 -5.55 52.57 21.20
CA VAL A 1064 -4.55 51.93 20.33
C VAL A 1064 -3.14 52.13 20.89
N GLU A 1065 -2.82 53.31 21.43
CA GLU A 1065 -1.54 53.55 22.12
C GLU A 1065 -1.40 52.71 23.40
N GLN A 1066 -2.48 52.55 24.17
CA GLN A 1066 -2.51 51.64 25.32
C GLN A 1066 -2.28 50.19 24.90
N ALA A 1067 -2.97 49.71 23.87
CA ALA A 1067 -2.79 48.35 23.35
C ALA A 1067 -1.36 48.10 22.84
N LEU A 1068 -0.77 49.09 22.16
CA LEU A 1068 0.60 49.04 21.68
C LEU A 1068 1.62 48.88 22.82
N ASN A 1069 1.41 49.55 23.96
CA ASN A 1069 2.28 49.41 25.13
C ASN A 1069 2.23 47.99 25.68
N VAL A 1070 1.03 47.41 25.84
CA VAL A 1070 0.87 46.04 26.35
C VAL A 1070 1.48 45.00 25.40
N PHE A 1071 1.27 45.14 24.09
CA PHE A 1071 1.94 44.23 23.14
C PHE A 1071 3.46 44.36 23.18
N THR A 1072 3.98 45.56 23.44
CA THR A 1072 5.43 45.78 23.60
C THR A 1072 5.94 45.10 24.87
N GLU A 1073 5.21 45.17 25.97
CA GLU A 1073 5.55 44.45 27.22
C GLU A 1073 5.62 42.94 26.98
N ILE A 1074 4.60 42.36 26.34
CA ILE A 1074 4.57 40.91 26.02
C ILE A 1074 5.72 40.53 25.07
N ALA A 1075 6.00 41.35 24.05
CA ALA A 1075 7.10 41.11 23.13
C ALA A 1075 8.49 41.29 23.77
N THR A 1076 8.60 41.99 24.91
CA THR A 1076 9.84 42.07 25.69
C THR A 1076 10.04 40.87 26.61
N SER A 1077 8.96 40.32 27.19
CA SER A 1077 9.04 39.09 27.99
C SER A 1077 9.28 37.86 27.13
N GLU A 1078 8.56 37.76 26.01
CA GLU A 1078 8.68 36.67 25.04
C GLU A 1078 9.11 37.25 23.70
N LYS A 1079 10.43 37.23 23.46
CA LYS A 1079 11.05 37.94 22.34
C LYS A 1079 10.40 37.62 20.99
N ASP A 1080 10.00 36.37 20.77
CA ASP A 1080 9.48 35.86 19.49
C ASP A 1080 7.99 35.48 19.55
N HIS A 1081 7.19 36.14 20.39
CA HIS A 1081 5.75 35.91 20.49
C HIS A 1081 4.98 36.51 19.28
N ILE A 1082 4.56 35.65 18.35
CA ILE A 1082 3.98 36.05 17.05
C ILE A 1082 2.69 36.88 17.18
N PRO A 1083 1.68 36.48 17.98
CA PRO A 1083 0.44 37.25 18.11
C PRO A 1083 0.66 38.70 18.59
N ALA A 1084 1.59 38.93 19.52
CA ALA A 1084 1.91 40.26 20.02
C ALA A 1084 2.63 41.11 18.95
N LEU A 1085 3.56 40.52 18.20
CA LEU A 1085 4.21 41.21 17.08
C LEU A 1085 3.22 41.60 15.97
N LEU A 1086 2.24 40.75 15.69
CA LEU A 1086 1.15 41.07 14.77
C LEU A 1086 0.28 42.20 15.32
N GLY A 1087 -0.11 42.14 16.60
CA GLY A 1087 -0.84 43.21 17.31
C GLY A 1087 -0.11 44.56 17.29
N MET A 1088 1.22 44.57 17.45
CA MET A 1088 2.02 45.79 17.29
C MET A 1088 1.98 46.32 15.86
N ALA A 1089 2.08 45.44 14.87
CA ALA A 1089 2.06 45.84 13.46
C ALA A 1089 0.70 46.44 13.06
N THR A 1090 -0.41 45.83 13.48
CA THR A 1090 -1.77 46.34 13.23
C THR A 1090 -2.00 47.67 13.96
N ALA A 1091 -1.56 47.82 15.22
CA ALA A 1091 -1.60 49.09 15.94
C ALA A 1091 -0.82 50.20 15.21
N PHE A 1092 0.39 49.91 14.71
CA PHE A 1092 1.17 50.87 13.94
C PHE A 1092 0.50 51.25 12.62
N MET A 1093 -0.20 50.32 11.95
CA MET A 1093 -0.98 50.63 10.75
C MET A 1093 -2.15 51.57 11.07
N ILE A 1094 -2.93 51.29 12.13
CA ILE A 1094 -4.04 52.16 12.57
C ILE A 1094 -3.54 53.58 12.93
N LEU A 1095 -2.35 53.69 13.54
CA LEU A 1095 -1.69 54.96 13.86
C LEU A 1095 -0.98 55.62 12.65
N LYS A 1096 -1.12 55.08 11.44
CA LYS A 1096 -0.48 55.54 10.20
C LYS A 1096 1.06 55.56 10.23
N GLN A 1097 1.68 54.69 11.04
CA GLN A 1097 3.14 54.50 11.16
C GLN A 1097 3.63 53.29 10.34
N THR A 1098 3.37 53.30 9.03
CA THR A 1098 3.64 52.16 8.12
C THR A 1098 5.10 51.63 8.13
N PRO A 1099 6.17 52.45 8.29
CA PRO A 1099 7.53 51.91 8.31
C PRO A 1099 7.82 51.03 9.54
N LYS A 1100 7.24 51.36 10.70
CA LYS A 1100 7.42 50.58 11.93
C LYS A 1100 6.63 49.27 11.85
N ALA A 1101 5.40 49.31 11.35
CA ALA A 1101 4.59 48.12 11.11
C ALA A 1101 5.33 47.11 10.21
N ARG A 1102 5.83 47.58 9.06
CA ARG A 1102 6.59 46.77 8.11
C ARG A 1102 7.83 46.11 8.71
N ASN A 1103 8.52 46.77 9.66
CA ASN A 1103 9.69 46.17 10.31
C ASN A 1103 9.30 44.99 11.21
N GLN A 1104 8.18 45.08 11.93
CA GLN A 1104 7.67 43.96 12.75
C GLN A 1104 7.18 42.81 11.87
N LEU A 1105 6.44 43.10 10.80
CA LEU A 1105 5.97 42.07 9.87
C LEU A 1105 7.12 41.35 9.15
N LYS A 1106 8.17 42.08 8.76
CA LYS A 1106 9.40 41.47 8.21
C LYS A 1106 10.11 40.56 9.22
N ARG A 1107 9.99 40.84 10.52
CA ARG A 1107 10.53 39.99 11.57
C ARG A 1107 9.75 38.67 11.64
N ILE A 1108 8.42 38.74 11.62
CA ILE A 1108 7.54 37.54 11.58
C ILE A 1108 7.80 36.72 10.31
N ALA A 1109 7.93 37.35 9.14
CA ALA A 1109 8.19 36.66 7.89
C ALA A 1109 9.51 35.86 7.87
N LYS A 1110 10.48 36.17 8.73
CA LYS A 1110 11.75 35.43 8.88
C LYS A 1110 11.67 34.26 9.86
N MET A 1111 10.61 34.15 10.64
CA MET A 1111 10.42 33.06 11.62
C MET A 1111 9.98 31.77 10.92
N ASN A 1112 10.22 30.63 11.59
CA ASN A 1112 9.74 29.33 11.14
C ASN A 1112 8.25 29.23 11.39
N TRP A 1113 7.52 28.81 10.36
CA TRP A 1113 6.08 28.56 10.49
C TRP A 1113 5.83 27.44 11.50
N ASN A 1114 4.82 27.62 12.35
CA ASN A 1114 4.39 26.63 13.32
C ASN A 1114 2.87 26.38 13.17
N PRO A 1115 2.36 25.19 13.54
CA PRO A 1115 0.92 24.88 13.50
C PRO A 1115 0.07 25.71 14.48
N ILE A 1116 0.65 26.12 15.60
CA ILE A 1116 -0.08 26.74 16.71
C ILE A 1116 -0.47 28.19 16.36
N ASP A 1117 0.47 28.95 15.78
CA ASP A 1117 0.28 30.36 15.40
C ASP A 1117 0.05 30.50 13.89
N ALA A 1118 -0.42 29.43 13.24
CA ALA A 1118 -0.52 29.37 11.78
C ALA A 1118 -1.42 30.48 11.19
N GLU A 1119 -2.54 30.79 11.84
CA GLU A 1119 -3.43 31.88 11.42
C GLU A 1119 -2.76 33.25 11.50
N GLU A 1120 -1.87 33.43 12.47
CA GLU A 1120 -1.26 34.73 12.74
C GLU A 1120 -0.11 34.99 11.77
N PHE A 1121 0.58 33.92 11.35
CA PHE A 1121 1.45 33.96 10.18
C PHE A 1121 0.70 34.38 8.92
N GLU A 1122 -0.44 33.75 8.63
CA GLU A 1122 -1.27 34.06 7.46
C GLU A 1122 -1.71 35.53 7.46
N LYS A 1123 -2.28 36.02 8.58
CA LYS A 1123 -2.68 37.42 8.76
C LYS A 1123 -1.49 38.38 8.60
N SER A 1124 -0.31 38.03 9.12
CA SER A 1124 0.91 38.85 8.99
C SER A 1124 1.42 38.97 7.56
N TRP A 1125 1.35 37.87 6.78
CA TRP A 1125 1.79 37.86 5.38
C TRP A 1125 0.85 38.64 4.49
N LEU A 1126 -0.47 38.53 4.73
CA LEU A 1126 -1.48 39.33 4.03
C LEU A 1126 -1.30 40.82 4.29
N LEU A 1127 -1.10 41.23 5.55
CA LEU A 1127 -0.88 42.65 5.89
C LEU A 1127 0.42 43.19 5.29
N LEU A 1128 1.49 42.39 5.25
CA LEU A 1128 2.75 42.80 4.62
C LEU A 1128 2.62 42.86 3.08
N ALA A 1129 1.87 41.95 2.47
CA ALA A 1129 1.55 41.99 1.05
C ALA A 1129 0.74 43.24 0.70
N ASP A 1130 -0.25 43.62 1.51
CA ASP A 1130 -1.03 44.86 1.34
C ASP A 1130 -0.11 46.09 1.28
N ILE A 1131 0.81 46.23 2.24
CA ILE A 1131 1.81 47.32 2.25
C ILE A 1131 2.67 47.32 0.97
N TYR A 1132 3.04 46.14 0.46
CA TYR A 1132 3.84 46.06 -0.76
C TYR A 1132 3.05 46.40 -2.02
N ILE A 1133 1.78 45.98 -2.11
CA ILE A 1133 0.87 46.32 -3.21
C ILE A 1133 0.69 47.85 -3.28
N GLN A 1134 0.47 48.51 -2.14
CA GLN A 1134 0.38 49.98 -2.09
C GLN A 1134 1.66 50.67 -2.57
N SER A 1135 2.82 50.08 -2.27
CA SER A 1135 4.12 50.58 -2.73
C SER A 1135 4.49 50.17 -4.16
N ALA A 1136 3.55 49.58 -4.92
CA ALA A 1136 3.73 49.05 -6.28
C ALA A 1136 4.88 48.02 -6.41
N LYS A 1137 5.17 47.30 -5.33
CA LYS A 1137 6.21 46.26 -5.25
C LYS A 1137 5.57 44.87 -5.38
N TYR A 1138 5.01 44.59 -6.56
CA TYR A 1138 4.19 43.40 -6.79
C TYR A 1138 4.95 42.08 -6.61
N ASP A 1139 6.21 41.98 -7.04
CA ASP A 1139 7.01 40.74 -6.89
C ASP A 1139 7.11 40.27 -5.43
N MET A 1140 7.37 41.21 -4.50
CA MET A 1140 7.48 40.90 -3.07
C MET A 1140 6.13 40.60 -2.43
N ALA A 1141 5.05 41.19 -2.93
CA ALA A 1141 3.70 40.85 -2.50
C ALA A 1141 3.32 39.45 -2.99
N GLU A 1142 3.62 39.12 -4.24
CA GLU A 1142 3.34 37.83 -4.87
C GLU A 1142 4.03 36.68 -4.12
N GLU A 1143 5.29 36.85 -3.72
CA GLU A 1143 6.04 35.86 -2.94
C GLU A 1143 5.35 35.55 -1.60
N LEU A 1144 4.87 36.58 -0.89
CA LEU A 1144 4.18 36.42 0.39
C LEU A 1144 2.81 35.77 0.21
N LEU A 1145 2.06 36.14 -0.82
CA LEU A 1145 0.77 35.55 -1.14
C LEU A 1145 0.91 34.08 -1.55
N LYS A 1146 1.90 33.74 -2.38
CA LYS A 1146 2.25 32.35 -2.73
C LYS A 1146 2.64 31.56 -1.47
N ARG A 1147 3.38 32.16 -0.54
CA ARG A 1147 3.71 31.52 0.75
C ARG A 1147 2.47 31.27 1.61
N CYS A 1148 1.53 32.22 1.66
CA CYS A 1148 0.23 32.04 2.32
C CYS A 1148 -0.55 30.88 1.71
N LEU A 1149 -0.68 30.84 0.37
CA LEU A 1149 -1.42 29.80 -0.35
C LEU A 1149 -0.78 28.41 -0.26
N ARG A 1150 0.53 28.30 -0.01
CA ARG A 1150 1.19 27.00 0.25
C ARG A 1150 0.70 26.35 1.55
N HIS A 1151 0.43 27.15 2.59
CA HIS A 1151 -0.01 26.66 3.89
C HIS A 1151 -1.53 26.68 4.08
N ASN A 1152 -2.23 27.55 3.35
CA ASN A 1152 -3.69 27.63 3.34
C ASN A 1152 -4.21 27.93 1.93
N LYS A 1153 -4.56 26.87 1.21
CA LYS A 1153 -5.13 26.95 -0.14
C LYS A 1153 -6.56 27.48 -0.18
N SER A 1154 -7.26 27.57 0.95
CA SER A 1154 -8.62 28.14 1.00
C SER A 1154 -8.63 29.65 1.28
N CYS A 1155 -7.46 30.31 1.39
CA CYS A 1155 -7.39 31.71 1.77
C CYS A 1155 -7.98 32.65 0.69
N CYS A 1156 -9.25 33.05 0.87
CA CYS A 1156 -9.97 33.92 -0.07
C CYS A 1156 -9.22 35.25 -0.33
N LYS A 1157 -8.69 35.86 0.73
CA LYS A 1157 -8.01 37.16 0.65
C LYS A 1157 -6.69 37.08 -0.10
N ALA A 1158 -5.94 35.97 0.02
CA ALA A 1158 -4.70 35.81 -0.73
C ALA A 1158 -4.97 35.77 -2.24
N TYR A 1159 -6.02 35.07 -2.66
CA TYR A 1159 -6.48 35.06 -4.05
C TYR A 1159 -7.04 36.40 -4.51
N GLU A 1160 -7.75 37.14 -3.65
CA GLU A 1160 -8.24 38.48 -3.98
C GLU A 1160 -7.08 39.46 -4.24
N TYR A 1161 -6.04 39.47 -3.40
CA TYR A 1161 -4.84 40.27 -3.62
C TYR A 1161 -4.06 39.85 -4.86
N MET A 1162 -3.96 38.53 -5.12
CA MET A 1162 -3.31 38.02 -6.33
C MET A 1162 -4.06 38.45 -7.60
N GLY A 1163 -5.39 38.35 -7.59
CA GLY A 1163 -6.25 38.83 -8.69
C GLY A 1163 -6.08 40.32 -8.93
N TYR A 1164 -5.96 41.13 -7.87
CA TYR A 1164 -5.72 42.57 -7.98
C TYR A 1164 -4.38 42.90 -8.62
N ILE A 1165 -3.29 42.21 -8.21
CA ILE A 1165 -1.96 42.40 -8.81
C ILE A 1165 -2.02 42.09 -10.32
N MET A 1166 -2.57 40.94 -10.69
CA MET A 1166 -2.68 40.50 -12.08
C MET A 1166 -3.56 41.43 -12.92
N GLU A 1167 -4.63 41.98 -12.33
CA GLU A 1167 -5.47 42.99 -12.98
C GLU A 1167 -4.68 44.29 -13.25
N LYS A 1168 -3.84 44.74 -12.31
CA LYS A 1168 -2.95 45.90 -12.51
C LYS A 1168 -1.87 45.65 -13.56
N GLU A 1169 -1.41 44.42 -13.70
CA GLU A 1169 -0.49 43.98 -14.74
C GLU A 1169 -1.16 43.70 -16.09
N GLN A 1170 -2.48 43.85 -16.19
CA GLN A 1170 -3.31 43.58 -17.38
C GLN A 1170 -3.36 42.11 -17.81
N ALA A 1171 -2.98 41.18 -16.92
CA ALA A 1171 -3.12 39.74 -17.12
C ALA A 1171 -4.55 39.27 -16.76
N TYR A 1172 -5.55 39.72 -17.52
CA TYR A 1172 -6.97 39.53 -17.18
C TYR A 1172 -7.42 38.06 -17.10
N THR A 1173 -6.77 37.14 -17.81
CA THR A 1173 -7.06 35.69 -17.73
C THR A 1173 -6.64 35.12 -16.38
N ASP A 1174 -5.46 35.50 -15.91
CA ASP A 1174 -4.88 35.02 -14.66
C ASP A 1174 -5.54 35.72 -13.47
N ALA A 1175 -5.89 36.99 -13.63
CA ALA A 1175 -6.73 37.72 -12.69
C ALA A 1175 -8.10 37.05 -12.52
N ALA A 1176 -8.75 36.67 -13.62
CA ALA A 1176 -10.03 35.96 -13.58
C ALA A 1176 -9.93 34.63 -12.82
N PHE A 1177 -8.88 33.83 -13.07
CA PHE A 1177 -8.66 32.58 -12.33
C PHE A 1177 -8.52 32.80 -10.82
N ASN A 1178 -7.71 33.79 -10.40
CA ASN A 1178 -7.54 34.09 -8.98
C ASN A 1178 -8.83 34.59 -8.33
N TYR A 1179 -9.58 35.49 -8.99
CA TYR A 1179 -10.88 35.91 -8.48
C TYR A 1179 -11.92 34.78 -8.47
N GLU A 1180 -11.85 33.82 -9.40
CA GLU A 1180 -12.70 32.62 -9.41
C GLU A 1180 -12.42 31.74 -8.18
N MET A 1181 -11.15 31.53 -7.84
CA MET A 1181 -10.76 30.81 -6.62
C MET A 1181 -11.20 31.56 -5.36
N ALA A 1182 -11.05 32.89 -5.32
CA ALA A 1182 -11.54 33.71 -4.22
C ALA A 1182 -13.07 33.62 -4.06
N TRP A 1183 -13.81 33.66 -5.19
CA TRP A 1183 -15.27 33.55 -5.23
C TRP A 1183 -15.75 32.18 -4.74
N LYS A 1184 -15.06 31.12 -5.18
CA LYS A 1184 -15.34 29.74 -4.79
C LYS A 1184 -15.10 29.51 -3.29
N HIS A 1185 -13.93 29.88 -2.78
CA HIS A 1185 -13.59 29.66 -1.37
C HIS A 1185 -14.35 30.59 -0.41
N GLY A 1186 -14.83 31.74 -0.88
CA GLY A 1186 -15.71 32.64 -0.12
C GLY A 1186 -17.20 32.26 -0.17
N SER A 1187 -17.53 31.05 -0.65
CA SER A 1187 -18.89 30.54 -0.85
C SER A 1187 -19.83 31.53 -1.56
N GLN A 1188 -19.30 32.33 -2.50
CA GLN A 1188 -20.10 33.25 -3.33
C GLN A 1188 -20.83 34.34 -2.53
N THR A 1189 -20.35 34.67 -1.33
CA THR A 1189 -21.01 35.62 -0.42
C THR A 1189 -20.61 37.07 -0.66
N ASN A 1190 -19.39 37.36 -1.15
CA ASN A 1190 -18.84 38.72 -1.23
C ASN A 1190 -19.04 39.39 -2.62
N PRO A 1191 -20.01 40.31 -2.79
CA PRO A 1191 -20.37 40.86 -4.10
C PRO A 1191 -19.24 41.62 -4.80
N SER A 1192 -18.29 42.18 -4.04
CA SER A 1192 -17.13 42.89 -4.59
C SER A 1192 -16.21 41.96 -5.38
N VAL A 1193 -15.97 40.75 -4.87
CA VAL A 1193 -15.19 39.71 -5.56
C VAL A 1193 -15.94 39.22 -6.80
N GLY A 1194 -17.25 39.01 -6.69
CA GLY A 1194 -18.10 38.62 -7.83
C GLY A 1194 -18.11 39.68 -8.95
N TYR A 1195 -18.15 40.98 -8.60
CA TYR A 1195 -18.03 42.06 -9.56
C TYR A 1195 -16.67 42.08 -10.26
N LYS A 1196 -15.57 41.98 -9.51
CA LYS A 1196 -14.20 41.93 -10.07
C LYS A 1196 -14.02 40.70 -10.97
N LEU A 1197 -14.57 39.55 -10.59
CA LEU A 1197 -14.56 38.34 -11.40
C LEU A 1197 -15.31 38.54 -12.73
N ALA A 1198 -16.55 39.03 -12.68
CA ALA A 1198 -17.34 39.28 -13.88
C ALA A 1198 -16.69 40.33 -14.81
N PHE A 1199 -16.04 41.35 -14.23
CA PHE A 1199 -15.28 42.34 -14.99
C PHE A 1199 -14.08 41.72 -15.71
N ASN A 1200 -13.30 40.89 -15.02
CA ASN A 1200 -12.14 40.22 -15.61
C ASN A 1200 -12.56 39.17 -16.66
N TYR A 1201 -13.68 38.46 -16.48
CA TYR A 1201 -14.26 37.59 -17.52
C TYR A 1201 -14.69 38.36 -18.77
N LEU A 1202 -15.32 39.52 -18.62
CA LEU A 1202 -15.65 40.40 -19.75
C LEU A 1202 -14.38 40.81 -20.51
N LYS A 1203 -13.32 41.21 -19.81
CA LYS A 1203 -12.03 41.62 -20.42
C LYS A 1203 -11.29 40.45 -21.07
N ALA A 1204 -11.37 39.26 -20.49
CA ALA A 1204 -10.85 38.02 -21.04
C ALA A 1204 -11.70 37.42 -22.17
N LYS A 1205 -12.79 38.11 -22.60
CA LYS A 1205 -13.73 37.68 -23.65
C LYS A 1205 -14.53 36.41 -23.30
N ARG A 1206 -14.62 36.05 -22.01
CA ARG A 1206 -15.47 34.96 -21.49
C ARG A 1206 -16.86 35.51 -21.15
N TYR A 1207 -17.63 35.86 -22.17
CA TYR A 1207 -18.89 36.61 -22.00
C TYR A 1207 -20.01 35.82 -21.30
N VAL A 1208 -20.09 34.50 -21.51
CA VAL A 1208 -21.11 33.64 -20.89
C VAL A 1208 -20.87 33.57 -19.38
N ASP A 1209 -19.65 33.23 -18.98
CA ASP A 1209 -19.26 33.15 -17.58
C ASP A 1209 -19.44 34.50 -16.85
N ALA A 1210 -19.15 35.62 -17.53
CA ALA A 1210 -19.39 36.95 -16.99
C ALA A 1210 -20.89 37.22 -16.72
N ILE A 1211 -21.78 36.73 -17.58
CA ILE A 1211 -23.24 36.87 -17.42
C ILE A 1211 -23.73 36.03 -16.24
N ASP A 1212 -23.25 34.80 -16.12
CA ASP A 1212 -23.65 33.88 -15.05
C ASP A 1212 -23.27 34.43 -13.66
N ILE A 1213 -22.04 34.92 -13.50
CA ILE A 1213 -21.62 35.56 -12.25
C ILE A 1213 -22.43 36.84 -11.97
N CYS A 1214 -22.74 37.65 -13.00
CA CYS A 1214 -23.60 38.82 -12.81
C CYS A 1214 -25.00 38.43 -12.31
N HIS A 1215 -25.56 37.32 -12.79
CA HIS A 1215 -26.85 36.81 -12.31
C HIS A 1215 -26.76 36.35 -10.85
N GLN A 1216 -25.74 35.57 -10.48
CA GLN A 1216 -25.52 35.12 -9.10
C GLN A 1216 -25.40 36.30 -8.12
N VAL A 1217 -24.63 37.33 -8.48
CA VAL A 1217 -24.46 38.53 -7.64
C VAL A 1217 -25.77 39.33 -7.52
N LEU A 1218 -26.52 39.46 -8.61
CA LEU A 1218 -27.81 40.19 -8.62
C LEU A 1218 -28.94 39.43 -7.92
N GLU A 1219 -28.89 38.10 -7.84
CA GLU A 1219 -29.81 37.29 -7.03
C GLU A 1219 -29.60 37.55 -5.54
N ALA A 1220 -28.35 37.57 -5.08
CA ALA A 1220 -28.01 37.86 -3.68
C ALA A 1220 -28.20 39.35 -3.32
N HIS A 1221 -27.82 40.26 -4.22
CA HIS A 1221 -27.90 41.72 -4.02
C HIS A 1221 -28.50 42.43 -5.24
N PRO A 1222 -29.84 42.52 -5.34
CA PRO A 1222 -30.52 43.10 -6.51
C PRO A 1222 -30.19 44.57 -6.81
N ALA A 1223 -29.72 45.30 -5.80
CA ALA A 1223 -29.39 46.73 -5.88
C ALA A 1223 -27.89 47.02 -6.09
N TYR A 1224 -27.05 46.00 -6.31
CA TYR A 1224 -25.60 46.22 -6.43
C TYR A 1224 -25.28 47.15 -7.62
N PRO A 1225 -24.68 48.34 -7.37
CA PRO A 1225 -24.54 49.37 -8.38
C PRO A 1225 -23.54 48.97 -9.47
N LYS A 1226 -23.69 49.55 -10.67
CA LYS A 1226 -22.76 49.46 -11.80
C LYS A 1226 -22.65 48.08 -12.49
N ILE A 1227 -22.92 46.94 -11.86
CA ILE A 1227 -22.75 45.58 -12.46
C ILE A 1227 -23.64 45.35 -13.71
N ARG A 1228 -24.90 45.79 -13.65
CA ARG A 1228 -25.88 45.59 -14.74
C ARG A 1228 -25.50 46.37 -16.01
N LYS A 1229 -25.16 47.65 -15.84
CA LYS A 1229 -24.82 48.57 -16.93
C LYS A 1229 -23.39 48.36 -17.46
N ASP A 1230 -22.43 48.14 -16.58
CA ASP A 1230 -21.01 48.13 -16.97
C ASP A 1230 -20.51 46.78 -17.46
N ILE A 1231 -21.16 45.69 -17.06
CA ILE A 1231 -20.72 44.32 -17.36
C ILE A 1231 -21.82 43.53 -18.08
N LEU A 1232 -22.98 43.32 -17.45
CA LEU A 1232 -24.03 42.44 -17.97
C LEU A 1232 -24.55 42.87 -19.36
N ASP A 1233 -24.91 44.14 -19.52
CA ASP A 1233 -25.42 44.65 -20.80
C ASP A 1233 -24.35 44.64 -21.90
N LYS A 1234 -23.08 44.94 -21.56
CA LYS A 1234 -21.96 44.89 -22.51
C LYS A 1234 -21.63 43.47 -22.95
N ALA A 1235 -21.57 42.51 -22.02
CA ALA A 1235 -21.37 41.10 -22.33
C ALA A 1235 -22.47 40.56 -23.25
N ARG A 1236 -23.74 40.93 -22.99
CA ARG A 1236 -24.89 40.56 -23.84
C ARG A 1236 -24.83 41.18 -25.23
N MET A 1237 -24.39 42.44 -25.35
CA MET A 1237 -24.19 43.09 -26.65
C MET A 1237 -23.08 42.42 -27.45
N SER A 1238 -21.99 42.00 -26.81
CA SER A 1238 -20.86 41.32 -27.46
C SER A 1238 -21.13 39.87 -27.85
N LEU A 1239 -22.22 39.26 -27.37
CA LEU A 1239 -22.69 37.93 -27.75
C LEU A 1239 -23.70 37.94 -28.91
N ARG A 1240 -24.24 39.11 -29.29
CA ARG A 1240 -25.09 39.21 -30.48
C ARG A 1240 -24.20 39.16 -31.73
N PRO A 1241 -24.55 38.34 -32.74
CA PRO A 1241 -23.71 38.08 -33.90
C PRO A 1241 -23.45 39.30 -34.78
#